data_AF-A0A1N6SZR0-F1
#
_entry.id   AF-A0A1N6SZR0-F1
#
_cell.length_a   1.000
_cell.length_b   1.000
_cell.length_c   1.000
_cell.angle_alpha   90.00
_cell.angle_beta   90.00
_cell.angle_gamma   90.00
#
_symmetry.space_group_name_H-M   'P 1'
#
loop_
_entity.id
_entity.type
_entity.pdbx_description
1 polymer ?
#
loop_
_entity_poly.entity_id
_entity_poly.type
_entity_poly.pdbx_seq_one_letter_code
_entity_poly.pdbx_strand_id
1 'polypeptide(L)'
;MPELSTASEAESAIISFPDSPFKLHQPFPPAGDQPTAIAQLSEGIADGLAFQTLLGVTGSGKTYTMANVIARMGRPAIVFAPNKTLAAQLYSEFRDFFPQNAVEYFVSYYDYYQPEAYVPQRDLFIEKDSSINEHIEQMRLSCTKSLMERRDVIIVATVSAIYGIGNPNEYHQMILTLRVKDRVAQRDVIARLIQMQYTRNEVDFGRGTFRVRGDTIDIFPAEHAELAVRLEMFDDEIESIQLFDPLTGRVRQKIPRFTVYPGSHYVTPRSTVLRAVETIKDELRERLEFFRKENKLIEEQRLEQRTRFDLEMMAEIGFTKGIENYSRHLSGALPGEPPPTLVDYLPPDALMFLDESHVLTGQLSAMYNGDRSRKTNLVDYGFRLPSALDNRPLKFEEFEQKMRQTVFVSATPAEYEKTHSDQVVEQVVRPTGLVDPQIIVRPASTQVDDLMSEIVERIKKDERVLVTTLTKRMSEQLTEYLGDHGIKVRYLHSDIETVERVEILRDLRLGTFDVLVGINLLREGLDLPEVSLVAILDADKEGFLRSERSLIQTIGRAARNLNGTAILYGDRITDSMRRAIDETERRRAKQIAFNTANNIIPIGVKKSIREMIDGVYSPQEARETLQVAQEAAKFEAMSEKQVSKEIKRLEKLMVDHAKNLEFEKAAQVRDQLHVLKQQLFGAPGTDNVASILGK
;
A
#
# COMPACT_ATOMS: atom_id res chain seq x y z
N MET A 1 11.31 18.50 -35.64
CA MET A 1 12.57 18.69 -34.91
C MET A 1 12.81 20.19 -34.84
N PRO A 2 12.88 20.77 -33.63
CA PRO A 2 13.98 20.62 -32.66
C PRO A 2 13.56 19.69 -31.50
N GLU A 3 14.31 18.64 -31.17
CA GLU A 3 15.57 18.54 -30.42
C GLU A 3 15.37 18.43 -28.91
N LEU A 4 15.99 17.38 -28.35
CA LEU A 4 15.82 16.85 -27.01
C LEU A 4 16.24 17.86 -25.93
N SER A 5 15.33 18.15 -25.01
CA SER A 5 15.62 18.90 -23.77
C SER A 5 14.64 18.48 -22.67
N THR A 6 14.63 17.21 -22.26
CA THR A 6 13.74 16.73 -21.18
C THR A 6 14.46 16.42 -19.86
N ALA A 7 15.79 16.49 -19.83
CA ALA A 7 16.56 16.25 -18.59
C ALA A 7 16.91 17.52 -17.81
N SER A 8 17.16 18.67 -18.48
CA SER A 8 17.64 19.88 -17.79
C SER A 8 16.55 20.70 -17.10
N GLU A 9 15.29 20.60 -17.51
CA GLU A 9 14.17 21.28 -16.82
C GLU A 9 13.79 20.56 -15.51
N ALA A 10 13.94 19.23 -15.43
CA ALA A 10 13.63 18.44 -14.25
C ALA A 10 14.61 18.69 -13.07
N GLU A 11 15.89 18.98 -13.37
CA GLU A 11 16.87 19.33 -12.33
C GLU A 11 16.58 20.69 -11.67
N SER A 12 15.89 21.61 -12.36
CA SER A 12 15.59 22.96 -11.85
C SER A 12 14.51 23.01 -10.76
N ALA A 13 13.81 21.89 -10.53
CA ALA A 13 12.68 21.79 -9.59
C ALA A 13 13.00 21.01 -8.30
N ILE A 14 14.24 20.52 -8.10
CA ILE A 14 14.61 19.76 -6.91
C ILE A 14 15.12 20.70 -5.81
N ILE A 15 14.48 20.67 -4.66
CA ILE A 15 14.79 21.48 -3.48
C ILE A 15 15.35 20.57 -2.37
N SER A 16 16.40 21.06 -1.71
CA SER A 16 16.98 20.46 -0.50
C SER A 16 16.86 21.42 0.67
N PHE A 17 16.66 20.90 1.88
CA PHE A 17 16.61 21.69 3.11
C PHE A 17 17.89 21.48 3.94
N PRO A 18 18.33 22.47 4.74
CA PRO A 18 19.46 22.29 5.65
C PRO A 18 19.27 21.07 6.56
N ASP A 19 20.33 20.28 6.75
CA ASP A 19 20.35 19.08 7.59
C ASP A 19 19.32 17.99 7.21
N SER A 20 18.74 18.06 6.01
CA SER A 20 17.80 17.07 5.48
C SER A 20 18.44 16.24 4.37
N PRO A 21 18.37 14.90 4.44
CA PRO A 21 18.85 14.05 3.35
C PRO A 21 17.83 13.93 2.21
N PHE A 22 16.63 14.51 2.36
CA PHE A 22 15.57 14.44 1.37
C PHE A 22 15.70 15.51 0.30
N LYS A 23 15.47 15.10 -0.95
CA LYS A 23 15.47 15.95 -2.14
C LYS A 23 14.07 15.99 -2.71
N LEU A 24 13.35 17.05 -2.39
CA LEU A 24 11.96 17.25 -2.80
C LEU A 24 11.89 17.81 -4.22
N HIS A 25 11.36 17.03 -5.14
CA HIS A 25 10.94 17.52 -6.44
C HIS A 25 9.66 18.35 -6.29
N GLN A 26 9.78 19.65 -6.51
CA GLN A 26 8.76 20.66 -6.32
C GLN A 26 8.43 21.31 -7.68
N PRO A 27 7.53 20.70 -8.48
CA PRO A 27 7.13 21.24 -9.79
C PRO A 27 6.31 22.54 -9.66
N PHE A 28 5.72 22.81 -8.50
CA PHE A 28 4.95 24.03 -8.21
C PHE A 28 5.12 24.45 -6.74
N PRO A 29 5.14 25.75 -6.42
CA PRO A 29 5.25 26.21 -5.05
C PRO A 29 3.99 25.84 -4.22
N PRO A 30 4.12 25.62 -2.90
CA PRO A 30 2.97 25.47 -2.01
C PRO A 30 2.01 26.67 -2.13
N ALA A 31 0.72 26.41 -2.23
CA ALA A 31 -0.32 27.42 -2.46
C ALA A 31 -1.58 27.19 -1.62
N GLY A 32 -2.46 28.18 -1.57
CA GLY A 32 -3.64 28.17 -0.68
C GLY A 32 -3.21 28.12 0.79
N ASP A 33 -3.78 27.22 1.57
CA ASP A 33 -3.43 27.04 3.00
C ASP A 33 -2.13 26.23 3.21
N GLN A 34 -1.56 25.63 2.16
CA GLN A 34 -0.40 24.74 2.28
C GLN A 34 0.81 25.41 2.96
N PRO A 35 1.22 26.66 2.64
CA PRO A 35 2.39 27.27 3.28
C PRO A 35 2.23 27.36 4.81
N THR A 36 1.07 27.81 5.27
CA THR A 36 0.75 27.92 6.71
C THR A 36 0.66 26.54 7.35
N ALA A 37 0.02 25.58 6.68
CA ALA A 37 -0.12 24.23 7.21
C ALA A 37 1.25 23.52 7.35
N ILE A 38 2.12 23.65 6.34
CA ILE A 38 3.49 23.12 6.38
C ILE A 38 4.27 23.78 7.53
N ALA A 39 4.17 25.10 7.68
CA ALA A 39 4.88 25.82 8.74
C ALA A 39 4.43 25.36 10.13
N GLN A 40 3.11 25.35 10.39
CA GLN A 40 2.54 24.96 11.68
C GLN A 40 2.82 23.50 12.05
N LEU A 41 2.73 22.58 11.09
CA LEU A 41 3.07 21.17 11.35
C LEU A 41 4.56 20.99 11.64
N SER A 42 5.43 21.67 10.87
CA SER A 42 6.87 21.59 11.06
C SER A 42 7.30 22.18 12.41
N GLU A 43 6.72 23.33 12.79
CA GLU A 43 6.91 23.97 14.10
C GLU A 43 6.47 23.03 15.22
N GLY A 44 5.24 22.49 15.16
CA GLY A 44 4.76 21.55 16.17
C GLY A 44 5.61 20.29 16.30
N ILE A 45 6.17 19.76 15.19
CA ILE A 45 7.09 18.62 15.25
C ILE A 45 8.41 19.04 15.94
N ALA A 46 8.94 20.21 15.59
CA ALA A 46 10.18 20.74 16.17
C ALA A 46 10.04 21.05 17.67
N ASP A 47 8.87 21.52 18.10
CA ASP A 47 8.52 21.81 19.50
C ASP A 47 8.29 20.54 20.34
N GLY A 48 8.26 19.37 19.69
CA GLY A 48 8.11 18.08 20.36
C GLY A 48 6.68 17.64 20.60
N LEU A 49 5.69 18.21 19.89
CA LEU A 49 4.30 17.73 19.95
C LEU A 49 4.24 16.26 19.52
N ALA A 50 3.56 15.44 20.32
CA ALA A 50 3.45 14.01 20.05
C ALA A 50 2.42 13.77 18.94
N PHE A 51 1.30 14.49 18.98
CA PHE A 51 0.16 14.27 18.11
C PHE A 51 -0.35 15.58 17.51
N GLN A 52 -0.47 15.61 16.19
CA GLN A 52 -1.06 16.72 15.46
C GLN A 52 -2.08 16.21 14.46
N THR A 53 -3.09 17.03 14.14
CA THR A 53 -4.06 16.74 13.08
C THR A 53 -3.93 17.74 11.94
N LEU A 54 -3.68 17.26 10.73
CA LEU A 54 -3.91 18.00 9.50
C LEU A 54 -5.38 17.84 9.08
N LEU A 55 -6.20 18.82 9.41
CA LEU A 55 -7.60 18.93 8.98
C LEU A 55 -7.66 19.44 7.53
N GLY A 56 -7.38 18.53 6.59
CA GLY A 56 -7.27 18.84 5.16
C GLY A 56 -8.48 18.37 4.35
N VAL A 57 -9.06 19.23 3.53
CA VAL A 57 -10.17 18.85 2.62
C VAL A 57 -9.68 18.09 1.38
N THR A 58 -10.58 17.37 0.72
CA THR A 58 -10.27 16.70 -0.56
C THR A 58 -9.84 17.72 -1.61
N GLY A 59 -8.74 17.41 -2.30
CA GLY A 59 -8.18 18.27 -3.35
C GLY A 59 -7.35 19.46 -2.85
N SER A 60 -7.10 19.59 -1.54
CA SER A 60 -6.21 20.63 -1.01
C SER A 60 -4.71 20.28 -1.11
N GLY A 61 -4.37 19.08 -1.59
CA GLY A 61 -2.98 18.63 -1.75
C GLY A 61 -2.33 18.16 -0.44
N LYS A 62 -3.04 17.36 0.36
CA LYS A 62 -2.55 16.82 1.65
C LYS A 62 -1.22 16.07 1.50
N THR A 63 -1.08 15.23 0.47
CA THR A 63 0.17 14.50 0.20
C THR A 63 1.35 15.44 -0.03
N TYR A 64 1.13 16.54 -0.76
CA TYR A 64 2.18 17.51 -1.02
C TYR A 64 2.60 18.27 0.25
N THR A 65 1.65 18.56 1.15
CA THR A 65 1.94 19.07 2.49
C THR A 65 2.77 18.07 3.30
N MET A 66 2.38 16.78 3.31
CA MET A 66 3.15 15.72 4.00
C MET A 66 4.59 15.64 3.45
N ALA A 67 4.76 15.64 2.13
CA ALA A 67 6.08 15.62 1.48
C ALA A 67 6.94 16.82 1.89
N ASN A 68 6.37 18.02 1.92
CA ASN A 68 7.08 19.21 2.39
C ASN A 68 7.51 19.11 3.86
N VAL A 69 6.64 18.60 4.73
CA VAL A 69 6.97 18.39 6.15
C VAL A 69 8.11 17.37 6.28
N ILE A 70 8.04 16.22 5.60
CA ILE A 70 9.10 15.20 5.61
C ILE A 70 10.43 15.81 5.14
N ALA A 71 10.40 16.53 4.01
CA ALA A 71 11.60 17.13 3.42
C ALA A 71 12.24 18.18 4.34
N ARG A 72 11.45 18.97 5.05
CA ARG A 72 11.94 20.00 5.99
C ARG A 72 12.48 19.39 7.28
N MET A 73 11.84 18.35 7.79
CA MET A 73 12.24 17.72 9.05
C MET A 73 13.46 16.81 8.91
N GLY A 74 13.74 16.29 7.70
CA GLY A 74 14.94 15.50 7.45
C GLY A 74 14.95 14.12 8.12
N ARG A 75 13.78 13.60 8.50
CA ARG A 75 13.61 12.38 9.32
C ARG A 75 12.94 11.26 8.51
N PRO A 76 13.30 9.98 8.72
CA PRO A 76 12.59 8.85 8.14
C PRO A 76 11.08 8.93 8.43
N ALA A 77 10.25 8.54 7.47
CA ALA A 77 8.80 8.64 7.62
C ALA A 77 8.09 7.35 7.24
N ILE A 78 6.98 7.06 7.92
CA ILE A 78 6.01 6.04 7.51
C ILE A 78 4.64 6.69 7.31
N VAL A 79 3.99 6.37 6.20
CA VAL A 79 2.66 6.83 5.83
C VAL A 79 1.74 5.63 5.79
N PHE A 80 0.82 5.55 6.75
CA PHE A 80 -0.21 4.53 6.79
C PHE A 80 -1.39 4.91 5.90
N ALA A 81 -1.91 3.95 5.15
CA ALA A 81 -3.11 4.06 4.34
C ALA A 81 -4.08 2.90 4.66
N PRO A 82 -5.40 3.14 4.64
CA PRO A 82 -6.40 2.15 5.06
C PRO A 82 -6.59 1.00 4.06
N ASN A 83 -6.20 1.19 2.80
CA ASN A 83 -6.36 0.20 1.75
C ASN A 83 -5.19 0.23 0.75
N LYS A 84 -5.03 -0.86 -0.02
CA LYS A 84 -3.92 -1.02 -0.98
C LYS A 84 -3.99 0.01 -2.13
N THR A 85 -5.20 0.40 -2.56
CA THR A 85 -5.37 1.36 -3.66
C THR A 85 -4.84 2.75 -3.28
N LEU A 86 -5.21 3.26 -2.11
CA LEU A 86 -4.68 4.53 -1.60
C LEU A 86 -3.17 4.42 -1.30
N ALA A 87 -2.72 3.29 -0.76
CA ALA A 87 -1.30 3.05 -0.54
C ALA A 87 -0.51 3.11 -1.87
N ALA A 88 -0.98 2.49 -2.94
CA ALA A 88 -0.34 2.55 -4.25
C ALA A 88 -0.32 3.97 -4.83
N GLN A 89 -1.43 4.71 -4.68
CA GLN A 89 -1.49 6.12 -5.09
C GLN A 89 -0.46 6.97 -4.34
N LEU A 90 -0.46 6.90 -3.00
CA LEU A 90 0.50 7.63 -2.18
C LEU A 90 1.93 7.23 -2.51
N TYR A 91 2.19 5.93 -2.71
CA TYR A 91 3.50 5.43 -3.10
C TYR A 91 3.97 6.10 -4.39
N SER A 92 3.15 6.07 -5.45
CA SER A 92 3.44 6.76 -6.71
C SER A 92 3.69 8.26 -6.52
N GLU A 93 2.83 8.96 -5.79
CA GLU A 93 2.96 10.40 -5.51
C GLU A 93 4.28 10.70 -4.76
N PHE A 94 4.63 9.92 -3.75
CA PHE A 94 5.89 10.08 -3.02
C PHE A 94 7.11 9.77 -3.90
N ARG A 95 7.03 8.83 -4.85
CA ARG A 95 8.12 8.60 -5.81
C ARG A 95 8.34 9.80 -6.73
N ASP A 96 7.26 10.42 -7.18
CA ASP A 96 7.31 11.63 -8.01
C ASP A 96 7.86 12.83 -7.22
N PHE A 97 7.56 12.93 -5.93
CA PHE A 97 8.09 13.96 -5.03
C PHE A 97 9.53 13.69 -4.59
N PHE A 98 9.96 12.43 -4.50
CA PHE A 98 11.28 12.04 -4.01
C PHE A 98 11.98 11.05 -4.94
N PRO A 99 12.26 11.43 -6.20
CA PRO A 99 12.84 10.53 -7.19
C PRO A 99 14.27 10.07 -6.86
N GLN A 100 14.95 10.78 -5.95
CA GLN A 100 16.34 10.50 -5.56
C GLN A 100 16.49 9.89 -4.15
N ASN A 101 15.39 9.62 -3.44
CA ASN A 101 15.40 9.02 -2.10
C ASN A 101 14.70 7.65 -2.10
N ALA A 102 14.82 6.92 -0.99
CA ALA A 102 14.23 5.60 -0.85
C ALA A 102 12.74 5.71 -0.49
N VAL A 103 11.89 5.65 -1.50
CA VAL A 103 10.43 5.50 -1.31
C VAL A 103 10.08 4.02 -1.44
N GLU A 104 9.56 3.46 -0.36
CA GLU A 104 9.37 2.02 -0.16
C GLU A 104 7.89 1.68 0.06
N TYR A 105 7.50 0.44 -0.27
CA TYR A 105 6.10 0.00 -0.26
C TYR A 105 5.90 -1.25 0.62
N PHE A 106 5.13 -1.12 1.69
CA PHE A 106 4.92 -2.19 2.67
C PHE A 106 3.44 -2.56 2.84
N VAL A 107 2.96 -3.47 1.99
CA VAL A 107 1.60 -4.01 2.06
C VAL A 107 1.61 -5.52 2.14
N SER A 108 0.44 -6.13 2.35
CA SER A 108 0.32 -7.59 2.29
C SER A 108 0.77 -8.10 0.92
N TYR A 109 1.74 -9.02 0.93
CA TYR A 109 2.30 -9.68 -0.26
C TYR A 109 1.41 -10.79 -0.82
N TYR A 110 0.21 -10.98 -0.27
CA TYR A 110 -0.74 -11.95 -0.82
C TYR A 110 -1.63 -11.29 -1.89
N ASP A 111 -1.64 -11.89 -3.09
CA ASP A 111 -2.62 -11.61 -4.16
C ASP A 111 -3.99 -12.22 -3.80
N TYR A 112 -3.95 -13.38 -3.15
CA TYR A 112 -5.10 -14.05 -2.57
C TYR A 112 -4.68 -14.67 -1.24
N TYR A 113 -5.53 -14.54 -0.22
CA TYR A 113 -5.27 -15.08 1.10
C TYR A 113 -6.55 -15.61 1.73
N GLN A 114 -6.58 -16.92 1.93
CA GLN A 114 -7.55 -17.60 2.77
C GLN A 114 -6.86 -18.02 4.07
N PRO A 115 -7.25 -17.45 5.23
CA PRO A 115 -6.67 -17.84 6.49
C PRO A 115 -7.08 -19.25 6.90
N GLU A 116 -6.20 -19.93 7.66
CA GLU A 116 -6.58 -21.15 8.40
C GLU A 116 -7.73 -20.79 9.36
N ALA A 117 -8.81 -21.57 9.34
CA ALA A 117 -9.97 -21.37 10.22
C ALA A 117 -10.68 -22.70 10.49
N TYR A 118 -11.39 -22.75 11.61
CA TYR A 118 -12.27 -23.87 11.93
C TYR A 118 -13.65 -23.33 12.27
N VAL A 119 -14.68 -23.91 11.65
CA VAL A 119 -16.10 -23.54 11.84
C VAL A 119 -16.80 -24.69 12.59
N PRO A 120 -16.93 -24.61 13.93
CA PRO A 120 -17.43 -25.72 14.73
C PRO A 120 -18.84 -26.18 14.36
N GLN A 121 -19.71 -25.25 13.97
CA GLN A 121 -21.10 -25.55 13.60
C GLN A 121 -21.23 -26.48 12.39
N ARG A 122 -20.21 -26.56 11.53
CA ARG A 122 -20.21 -27.39 10.32
C ARG A 122 -19.11 -28.45 10.33
N ASP A 123 -18.36 -28.55 11.43
CA ASP A 123 -17.13 -29.37 11.52
C ASP A 123 -16.21 -29.17 10.30
N LEU A 124 -16.08 -27.92 9.85
CA LEU A 124 -15.35 -27.58 8.65
C LEU A 124 -14.00 -26.95 9.01
N PHE A 125 -12.93 -27.67 8.72
CA PHE A 125 -11.58 -27.11 8.72
C PHE A 125 -11.28 -26.49 7.35
N ILE A 126 -10.91 -25.22 7.37
CA ILE A 126 -10.54 -24.44 6.19
C ILE A 126 -9.01 -24.34 6.20
N GLU A 127 -8.36 -24.99 5.24
CA GLU A 127 -6.91 -24.92 5.10
C GLU A 127 -6.47 -23.51 4.68
N LYS A 128 -5.25 -23.17 5.11
CA LYS A 128 -4.55 -21.98 4.62
C LYS A 128 -4.25 -22.17 3.13
N ASP A 129 -4.85 -21.32 2.31
CA ASP A 129 -4.53 -21.21 0.89
C ASP A 129 -4.14 -19.77 0.59
N SER A 130 -3.07 -19.59 -0.17
CA SER A 130 -2.53 -18.26 -0.42
C SER A 130 -1.68 -18.22 -1.68
N SER A 131 -1.79 -17.13 -2.42
CA SER A 131 -0.92 -16.82 -3.54
C SER A 131 -0.05 -15.62 -3.19
N ILE A 132 1.26 -15.81 -3.22
CA ILE A 132 2.25 -14.77 -2.94
C ILE A 132 2.57 -14.01 -4.23
N ASN A 133 2.65 -12.69 -4.10
CA ASN A 133 3.18 -11.77 -5.08
C ASN A 133 4.65 -11.52 -4.76
N GLU A 134 5.53 -12.17 -5.53
CA GLU A 134 6.99 -12.11 -5.35
C GLU A 134 7.53 -10.68 -5.47
N HIS A 135 6.87 -9.82 -6.27
CA HIS A 135 7.27 -8.43 -6.39
C HIS A 135 7.00 -7.65 -5.11
N ILE A 136 5.80 -7.78 -4.53
CA ILE A 136 5.47 -7.13 -3.26
C ILE A 136 6.32 -7.69 -2.12
N GLU A 137 6.59 -9.00 -2.10
CA GLU A 137 7.51 -9.59 -1.12
C GLU A 137 8.90 -8.98 -1.18
N GLN A 138 9.47 -8.82 -2.38
CA GLN A 138 10.74 -8.12 -2.57
C GLN A 138 10.67 -6.67 -2.10
N MET A 139 9.60 -5.93 -2.42
CA MET A 139 9.44 -4.55 -1.95
C MET A 139 9.40 -4.47 -0.42
N ARG A 140 8.78 -5.44 0.27
CA ARG A 140 8.80 -5.48 1.74
C ARG A 140 10.19 -5.75 2.31
N LEU A 141 10.96 -6.63 1.68
CA LEU A 141 12.35 -6.88 2.06
C LEU A 141 13.22 -5.63 1.81
N SER A 142 12.98 -4.93 0.70
CA SER A 142 13.57 -3.62 0.39
C SER A 142 13.27 -2.58 1.47
N CYS A 143 12.02 -2.49 1.97
CA CYS A 143 11.68 -1.59 3.09
C CYS A 143 12.58 -1.81 4.31
N THR A 144 12.71 -3.06 4.77
CA THR A 144 13.51 -3.39 5.95
C THR A 144 15.01 -3.18 5.73
N LYS A 145 15.51 -3.45 4.52
CA LYS A 145 16.88 -3.13 4.11
C LYS A 145 17.11 -1.61 4.18
N SER A 146 16.26 -0.82 3.52
CA SER A 146 16.40 0.64 3.45
C SER A 146 16.40 1.29 4.83
N LEU A 147 15.56 0.82 5.77
CA LEU A 147 15.58 1.28 7.16
C LEU A 147 16.91 0.99 7.89
N MET A 148 17.63 -0.06 7.52
CA MET A 148 18.91 -0.42 8.13
C MET A 148 20.11 0.31 7.49
N GLU A 149 20.01 0.70 6.21
CA GLU A 149 21.13 1.27 5.47
C GLU A 149 21.11 2.80 5.39
N ARG A 150 19.93 3.42 5.48
CA ARG A 150 19.72 4.83 5.10
C ARG A 150 18.77 5.55 6.05
N ARG A 151 18.84 6.88 6.05
CA ARG A 151 17.91 7.77 6.77
C ARG A 151 16.88 8.44 5.86
N ASP A 152 17.14 8.51 4.56
CA ASP A 152 16.25 9.12 3.57
C ASP A 152 15.16 8.17 3.08
N VAL A 153 14.41 7.59 4.03
CA VAL A 153 13.43 6.54 3.77
C VAL A 153 12.01 7.05 4.04
N ILE A 154 11.12 6.85 3.06
CA ILE A 154 9.67 7.05 3.20
C ILE A 154 8.99 5.72 2.90
N ILE A 155 8.29 5.16 3.88
CA ILE A 155 7.55 3.91 3.71
C ILE A 155 6.08 4.23 3.57
N VAL A 156 5.45 3.78 2.48
CA VAL A 156 4.00 3.76 2.37
C VAL A 156 3.50 2.38 2.75
N ALA A 157 2.69 2.30 3.81
CA ALA A 157 2.28 1.05 4.42
C ALA A 157 0.76 0.95 4.60
N THR A 158 0.26 -0.28 4.66
CA THR A 158 -1.09 -0.57 5.16
C THR A 158 -1.01 -1.07 6.61
N VAL A 159 -2.14 -1.49 7.17
CA VAL A 159 -2.17 -2.23 8.45
C VAL A 159 -1.25 -3.45 8.49
N SER A 160 -0.72 -3.93 7.34
CA SER A 160 0.33 -4.95 7.35
C SER A 160 1.56 -4.56 8.16
N ALA A 161 1.86 -3.27 8.38
CA ALA A 161 3.00 -2.83 9.18
C ALA A 161 2.85 -3.13 10.68
N ILE A 162 1.63 -3.41 11.18
CA ILE A 162 1.38 -3.82 12.58
C ILE A 162 1.29 -5.35 12.76
N TYR A 163 1.51 -6.13 11.70
CA TYR A 163 1.58 -7.59 11.78
C TYR A 163 2.99 -8.05 12.13
N GLY A 164 3.05 -9.19 12.83
CA GLY A 164 4.30 -9.79 13.28
C GLY A 164 5.27 -10.08 12.12
N ILE A 165 6.50 -9.58 12.22
CA ILE A 165 7.66 -9.97 11.39
C ILE A 165 8.81 -10.36 12.32
N GLY A 166 9.92 -10.90 11.78
CA GLY A 166 11.06 -11.28 12.60
C GLY A 166 11.64 -10.11 13.38
N ASN A 167 12.26 -10.43 14.52
CA ASN A 167 12.89 -9.45 15.38
C ASN A 167 14.01 -8.72 14.63
N PRO A 168 14.08 -7.37 14.67
CA PRO A 168 15.13 -6.60 13.97
C PRO A 168 16.55 -7.06 14.31
N ASN A 169 16.82 -7.40 15.57
CA ASN A 169 18.14 -7.83 16.02
C ASN A 169 18.50 -9.21 15.47
N GLU A 170 17.54 -10.15 15.46
CA GLU A 170 17.76 -11.49 14.90
C GLU A 170 17.91 -11.43 13.38
N TYR A 171 17.09 -10.62 12.71
CA TYR A 171 17.19 -10.37 11.27
C TYR A 171 18.57 -9.78 10.92
N HIS A 172 19.05 -8.81 11.71
CA HIS A 172 20.38 -8.22 11.53
C HIS A 172 21.51 -9.23 11.71
N GLN A 173 21.41 -10.14 12.68
CA GLN A 173 22.39 -11.22 12.88
C GLN A 173 22.48 -12.20 11.72
N MET A 174 21.45 -12.28 10.88
CA MET A 174 21.39 -13.18 9.73
C MET A 174 21.98 -12.58 8.45
N ILE A 175 22.31 -11.29 8.45
CA ILE A 175 22.92 -10.61 7.31
C ILE A 175 24.29 -11.25 6.96
N LEU A 176 24.59 -11.32 5.66
CA LEU A 176 25.88 -11.76 5.15
C LEU A 176 26.59 -10.57 4.49
N THR A 177 27.66 -10.08 5.11
CA THR A 177 28.52 -9.06 4.51
C THR A 177 29.70 -9.71 3.81
N LEU A 178 29.93 -9.33 2.56
CA LEU A 178 30.97 -9.84 1.70
C LEU A 178 31.89 -8.70 1.30
N ARG A 179 33.20 -8.87 1.47
CA ARG A 179 34.21 -7.89 1.05
C ARG A 179 35.30 -8.56 0.25
N VAL A 180 35.83 -7.83 -0.72
CA VAL A 180 37.01 -8.27 -1.47
C VAL A 180 38.17 -8.47 -0.50
N LYS A 181 38.90 -9.59 -0.62
CA LYS A 181 39.95 -10.11 0.27
C LYS A 181 39.49 -10.75 1.58
N ASP A 182 38.19 -10.93 1.80
CA ASP A 182 37.73 -11.73 2.93
C ASP A 182 38.19 -13.18 2.77
N ARG A 183 38.75 -13.77 3.83
CA ARG A 183 39.13 -15.18 3.88
C ARG A 183 37.94 -16.02 4.34
N VAL A 184 37.22 -16.63 3.41
CA VAL A 184 36.05 -17.46 3.67
C VAL A 184 36.02 -18.62 2.68
N ALA A 185 35.77 -19.82 3.17
CA ALA A 185 35.65 -20.99 2.31
C ALA A 185 34.32 -20.94 1.53
N GLN A 186 34.33 -21.40 0.28
CA GLN A 186 33.13 -21.43 -0.58
C GLN A 186 31.95 -22.14 0.10
N ARG A 187 32.22 -23.24 0.80
CA ARG A 187 31.21 -24.04 1.51
C ARG A 187 30.52 -23.26 2.63
N ASP A 188 31.23 -22.36 3.29
CA ASP A 188 30.68 -21.57 4.39
C ASP A 188 29.74 -20.48 3.87
N VAL A 189 30.08 -19.85 2.73
CA VAL A 189 29.20 -18.91 2.04
C VAL A 189 27.90 -19.61 1.62
N ILE A 190 28.00 -20.81 1.03
CA ILE A 190 26.84 -21.62 0.62
C ILE A 190 25.96 -21.99 1.83
N ALA A 191 26.58 -22.49 2.90
CA ALA A 191 25.86 -22.86 4.12
C ALA A 191 25.13 -21.65 4.73
N ARG A 192 25.77 -20.47 4.72
CA ARG A 192 25.17 -19.23 5.20
C ARG A 192 23.99 -18.77 4.35
N LEU A 193 24.09 -18.83 3.02
CA LEU A 193 22.99 -18.50 2.11
C LEU A 193 21.77 -19.42 2.35
N ILE A 194 21.99 -20.72 2.54
CA ILE A 194 20.91 -21.68 2.86
C ILE A 194 20.25 -21.31 4.20
N GLN A 195 21.03 -20.99 5.24
CA GLN A 195 20.49 -20.53 6.52
C GLN A 195 19.68 -19.24 6.39
N MET A 196 20.04 -18.37 5.45
CA MET A 196 19.33 -17.15 5.09
C MET A 196 18.08 -17.40 4.21
N GLN A 197 17.68 -18.67 4.01
CA GLN A 197 16.55 -19.11 3.18
C GLN A 197 16.73 -18.85 1.68
N TYR A 198 17.96 -18.80 1.18
CA TYR A 198 18.22 -18.82 -0.25
C TYR A 198 18.20 -20.26 -0.78
N THR A 199 17.64 -20.43 -1.97
CA THR A 199 17.56 -21.74 -2.64
C THR A 199 18.68 -21.90 -3.65
N ARG A 200 19.41 -23.02 -3.62
CA ARG A 200 20.39 -23.33 -4.67
C ARG A 200 19.67 -23.77 -5.93
N ASN A 201 19.84 -23.05 -7.03
CA ASN A 201 19.23 -23.40 -8.31
C ASN A 201 20.16 -23.02 -9.48
N GLU A 202 20.68 -24.02 -10.19
CA GLU A 202 21.63 -23.81 -11.29
C GLU A 202 20.95 -23.47 -12.61
N VAL A 203 19.68 -23.87 -12.77
CA VAL A 203 18.92 -23.78 -14.02
C VAL A 203 18.04 -22.53 -14.03
N ASP A 204 17.31 -22.31 -12.96
CA ASP A 204 16.37 -21.18 -12.83
C ASP A 204 16.89 -20.19 -11.80
N PHE A 205 17.53 -19.13 -12.29
CA PHE A 205 18.21 -18.13 -11.47
C PHE A 205 17.30 -16.91 -11.26
N GLY A 206 16.41 -17.02 -10.27
CA GLY A 206 15.48 -15.98 -9.82
C GLY A 206 15.88 -15.35 -8.48
N ARG A 207 15.11 -14.36 -8.01
CA ARG A 207 15.33 -13.72 -6.71
C ARG A 207 15.29 -14.74 -5.58
N GLY A 208 16.12 -14.55 -4.54
CA GLY A 208 16.21 -15.49 -3.43
C GLY A 208 16.90 -16.81 -3.79
N THR A 209 17.58 -16.88 -4.94
CA THR A 209 18.34 -18.05 -5.36
C THR A 209 19.82 -17.76 -5.50
N PHE A 210 20.63 -18.82 -5.47
CA PHE A 210 22.05 -18.75 -5.80
C PHE A 210 22.47 -19.96 -6.63
N ARG A 211 23.55 -19.81 -7.40
CA ARG A 211 24.17 -20.89 -8.17
C ARG A 211 25.68 -20.85 -8.04
N VAL A 212 26.31 -22.00 -8.21
CA VAL A 212 27.76 -22.17 -8.07
C VAL A 212 28.29 -22.73 -9.38
N ARG A 213 29.32 -22.10 -9.95
CA ARG A 213 29.99 -22.51 -11.19
C ARG A 213 31.50 -22.42 -11.01
N GLY A 214 32.14 -23.56 -10.73
CA GLY A 214 33.56 -23.59 -10.34
C GLY A 214 33.79 -22.72 -9.10
N ASP A 215 34.66 -21.71 -9.23
CA ASP A 215 35.01 -20.80 -8.14
C ASP A 215 34.08 -19.56 -8.06
N THR A 216 33.05 -19.50 -8.91
CA THR A 216 32.09 -18.39 -8.93
C THR A 216 30.80 -18.75 -8.21
N ILE A 217 30.33 -17.87 -7.32
CA ILE A 217 29.01 -17.92 -6.70
C ILE A 217 28.19 -16.73 -7.22
N ASP A 218 27.13 -17.01 -7.96
CA ASP A 218 26.14 -16.00 -8.34
C ASP A 218 24.99 -16.04 -7.35
N ILE A 219 24.64 -14.90 -6.77
CA ILE A 219 23.56 -14.72 -5.79
C ILE A 219 22.58 -13.70 -6.38
N PHE A 220 21.29 -14.00 -6.39
CA PHE A 220 20.27 -13.01 -6.70
C PHE A 220 19.58 -12.59 -5.39
N PRO A 221 19.94 -11.44 -4.80
CA PRO A 221 19.40 -11.03 -3.52
C PRO A 221 17.88 -10.88 -3.56
N ALA A 222 17.20 -11.31 -2.50
CA ALA A 222 15.73 -11.32 -2.44
C ALA A 222 15.13 -9.90 -2.37
N GLU A 223 15.86 -8.97 -1.78
CA GLU A 223 15.52 -7.57 -1.59
C GLU A 223 15.86 -6.69 -2.80
N HIS A 224 16.76 -7.15 -3.69
CA HIS A 224 17.29 -6.33 -4.77
C HIS A 224 16.42 -6.44 -6.03
N ALA A 225 16.10 -5.29 -6.65
CA ALA A 225 15.13 -5.26 -7.73
C ALA A 225 15.65 -5.89 -9.03
N GLU A 226 16.88 -5.59 -9.44
CA GLU A 226 17.33 -5.89 -10.82
C GLU A 226 18.65 -6.67 -10.90
N LEU A 227 19.63 -6.30 -10.09
CA LEU A 227 20.98 -6.82 -10.22
C LEU A 227 21.23 -8.01 -9.29
N ALA A 228 21.92 -9.00 -9.84
CA ALA A 228 22.51 -10.09 -9.09
C ALA A 228 23.98 -9.76 -8.75
N VAL A 229 24.51 -10.48 -7.77
CA VAL A 229 25.86 -10.33 -7.26
C VAL A 229 26.66 -11.56 -7.65
N ARG A 230 27.80 -11.36 -8.30
CA ARG A 230 28.78 -12.39 -8.61
C ARG A 230 29.96 -12.27 -7.65
N LEU A 231 30.27 -13.38 -6.99
CA LEU A 231 31.45 -13.56 -6.17
C LEU A 231 32.42 -14.47 -6.92
N GLU A 232 33.61 -13.96 -7.20
CA GLU A 232 34.73 -14.75 -7.72
C GLU A 232 35.65 -15.09 -6.54
N MET A 233 35.84 -16.38 -6.29
CA MET A 233 36.69 -16.91 -5.23
C MET A 233 38.02 -17.37 -5.82
N PHE A 234 39.09 -17.30 -5.03
CA PHE A 234 40.35 -17.98 -5.28
C PHE A 234 40.76 -18.72 -4.00
N ASP A 235 40.72 -20.06 -4.03
CA ASP A 235 40.79 -20.91 -2.85
C ASP A 235 39.76 -20.48 -1.77
N ASP A 236 40.23 -19.99 -0.63
CA ASP A 236 39.42 -19.52 0.49
C ASP A 236 39.42 -17.98 0.61
N GLU A 237 39.59 -17.25 -0.50
CA GLU A 237 39.59 -15.77 -0.53
C GLU A 237 38.63 -15.21 -1.60
N ILE A 238 37.89 -14.14 -1.27
CA ILE A 238 37.06 -13.42 -2.24
C ILE A 238 37.96 -12.52 -3.10
N GLU A 239 38.14 -12.86 -4.38
CA GLU A 239 38.96 -12.08 -5.31
C GLU A 239 38.21 -10.86 -5.86
N SER A 240 36.93 -11.03 -6.23
CA SER A 240 36.15 -9.94 -6.81
C SER A 240 34.65 -10.06 -6.53
N ILE A 241 33.99 -8.91 -6.39
CA ILE A 241 32.54 -8.79 -6.23
C ILE A 241 32.00 -7.89 -7.34
N GLN A 242 31.02 -8.38 -8.09
CA GLN A 242 30.49 -7.70 -9.26
C GLN A 242 28.96 -7.69 -9.24
N LEU A 243 28.35 -6.54 -9.55
CA LEU A 243 26.93 -6.48 -9.86
C LEU A 243 26.73 -6.74 -11.35
N PHE A 244 25.82 -7.63 -11.69
CA PHE A 244 25.53 -8.00 -13.07
C PHE A 244 24.04 -8.18 -13.30
N ASP A 245 23.63 -8.04 -14.56
CA ASP A 245 22.26 -8.31 -14.99
C ASP A 245 22.06 -9.84 -15.06
N PRO A 246 21.13 -10.42 -14.27
CA PRO A 246 20.96 -11.88 -14.15
C PRO A 246 20.48 -12.55 -15.44
N LEU A 247 19.85 -11.79 -16.35
CA LEU A 247 19.31 -12.27 -17.62
C LEU A 247 20.40 -12.31 -18.70
N THR A 248 21.13 -11.21 -18.86
CA THR A 248 22.12 -11.04 -19.94
C THR A 248 23.52 -11.49 -19.52
N GLY A 249 23.79 -11.62 -18.21
CA GLY A 249 25.12 -11.87 -17.67
C GLY A 249 26.06 -10.66 -17.75
N ARG A 250 25.60 -9.51 -18.24
CA ARG A 250 26.44 -8.32 -18.41
C ARG A 250 26.76 -7.70 -17.05
N VAL A 251 28.06 -7.60 -16.77
CA VAL A 251 28.56 -6.91 -15.57
C VAL A 251 28.27 -5.42 -15.70
N ARG A 252 27.65 -4.86 -14.66
CA ARG A 252 27.36 -3.42 -14.53
C ARG A 252 28.52 -2.69 -13.87
N GLN A 253 28.99 -3.20 -12.73
CA GLN A 253 30.08 -2.60 -11.98
C GLN A 253 30.75 -3.59 -11.03
N LYS A 254 32.03 -3.37 -10.74
CA LYS A 254 32.75 -4.03 -9.65
C LYS A 254 32.61 -3.21 -8.38
N ILE A 255 32.40 -3.86 -7.25
CA ILE A 255 32.21 -3.21 -5.95
C ILE A 255 33.14 -3.81 -4.89
N PRO A 256 33.60 -3.03 -3.91
CA PRO A 256 34.52 -3.53 -2.88
C PRO A 256 33.81 -4.36 -1.80
N ARG A 257 32.51 -4.14 -1.61
CA ARG A 257 31.70 -4.76 -0.57
C ARG A 257 30.26 -4.87 -1.05
N PHE A 258 29.59 -5.96 -0.69
CA PHE A 258 28.15 -6.12 -0.81
C PHE A 258 27.58 -6.75 0.46
N THR A 259 26.34 -6.42 0.79
CA THR A 259 25.63 -7.00 1.93
C THR A 259 24.38 -7.70 1.42
N VAL A 260 24.29 -9.01 1.64
CA VAL A 260 23.14 -9.84 1.28
C VAL A 260 22.22 -9.94 2.50
N TYR A 261 20.94 -9.66 2.30
CA TYR A 261 19.92 -9.75 3.35
C TYR A 261 19.17 -11.09 3.31
N PRO A 262 18.60 -11.55 4.45
CA PRO A 262 17.82 -12.79 4.48
C PRO A 262 16.63 -12.79 3.51
N GLY A 263 16.35 -13.94 2.89
CA GLY A 263 15.28 -14.10 1.90
C GLY A 263 13.86 -14.10 2.47
N SER A 264 13.71 -14.00 3.79
CA SER A 264 12.41 -13.92 4.47
C SER A 264 12.51 -13.11 5.75
N HIS A 265 11.41 -12.48 6.18
CA HIS A 265 11.34 -11.78 7.46
C HIS A 265 11.32 -12.72 8.67
N TYR A 266 11.11 -14.03 8.52
CA TYR A 266 11.05 -14.98 9.64
C TYR A 266 12.32 -15.82 9.82
N VAL A 267 13.42 -15.41 9.20
CA VAL A 267 14.70 -16.12 9.34
C VAL A 267 15.26 -15.91 10.74
N THR A 268 15.60 -17.00 11.42
CA THR A 268 16.23 -17.00 12.74
C THR A 268 17.45 -17.94 12.79
N PRO A 269 18.42 -17.71 13.68
CA PRO A 269 19.56 -18.60 13.86
C PRO A 269 19.17 -20.02 14.26
N ARG A 270 19.94 -21.04 13.85
CA ARG A 270 19.66 -22.46 14.19
C ARG A 270 19.57 -22.71 15.70
N SER A 271 20.39 -22.03 16.50
CA SER A 271 20.33 -22.11 17.96
C SER A 271 18.98 -21.65 18.52
N THR A 272 18.39 -20.60 17.93
CA THR A 272 17.08 -20.07 18.29
C THR A 272 15.98 -21.07 17.97
N VAL A 273 16.03 -21.70 16.79
CA VAL A 273 15.07 -22.74 16.39
C VAL A 273 15.12 -23.94 17.35
N LEU A 274 16.32 -24.43 17.70
CA LEU A 274 16.46 -25.55 18.63
C LEU A 274 15.97 -25.22 20.04
N ARG A 275 16.22 -23.99 20.52
CA ARG A 275 15.63 -23.50 21.78
C ARG A 275 14.10 -23.50 21.71
N ALA A 276 13.54 -22.95 20.62
CA ALA A 276 12.09 -22.88 20.43
C ALA A 276 11.45 -24.27 20.37
N VAL A 277 12.11 -25.26 19.74
CA VAL A 277 11.66 -26.66 19.70
C VAL A 277 11.45 -27.21 21.11
N GLU A 278 12.35 -26.94 22.06
CA GLU A 278 12.19 -27.39 23.44
C GLU A 278 11.02 -26.70 24.15
N THR A 279 10.87 -25.38 24.01
CA THR A 279 9.76 -24.65 24.64
C THR A 279 8.40 -25.01 24.03
N ILE A 280 8.34 -25.38 22.75
CA ILE A 280 7.13 -25.89 22.08
C ILE A 280 6.77 -27.27 22.60
N LYS A 281 7.75 -28.15 22.86
CA LYS A 281 7.50 -29.48 23.46
C LYS A 281 6.90 -29.35 24.87
N ASP A 282 7.36 -28.39 25.65
CA ASP A 282 6.82 -28.13 26.99
C ASP A 282 5.37 -27.61 26.93
N GLU A 283 5.08 -26.61 26.09
CA GLU A 283 3.70 -26.13 25.90
C GLU A 283 2.77 -27.22 25.34
N LEU A 284 3.28 -28.07 24.43
CA LEU A 284 2.52 -29.21 23.92
C LEU A 284 2.16 -30.17 25.06
N ARG A 285 3.11 -30.53 25.93
CA ARG A 285 2.86 -31.44 27.06
C ARG A 285 1.75 -30.91 27.97
N GLU A 286 1.82 -29.63 28.32
CA GLU A 286 0.81 -28.96 29.16
C GLU A 286 -0.56 -28.94 28.49
N ARG A 287 -0.61 -28.62 27.18
CA ARG A 287 -1.88 -28.52 26.45
C ARG A 287 -2.54 -29.89 26.23
N LEU A 288 -1.77 -30.94 26.00
CA LEU A 288 -2.29 -32.31 25.92
C LEU A 288 -2.87 -32.77 27.27
N GLU A 289 -2.21 -32.44 28.39
CA GLU A 289 -2.75 -32.75 29.72
C GLU A 289 -4.07 -32.02 29.99
N PHE A 290 -4.19 -30.75 29.59
CA PHE A 290 -5.43 -30.00 29.65
C PHE A 290 -6.57 -30.71 28.89
N PHE A 291 -6.34 -31.10 27.64
CA PHE A 291 -7.38 -31.78 26.85
C PHE A 291 -7.77 -33.14 27.43
N ARG A 292 -6.83 -33.92 27.99
CA ARG A 292 -7.13 -35.18 28.68
C ARG A 292 -8.01 -34.96 29.91
N LYS A 293 -7.72 -33.94 30.74
CA LYS A 293 -8.53 -33.59 31.91
C LYS A 293 -9.95 -33.18 31.54
N GLU A 294 -10.11 -32.47 30.42
CA GLU A 294 -11.40 -32.02 29.89
C GLU A 294 -12.13 -33.10 29.05
N ASN A 295 -11.61 -34.32 28.95
CA ASN A 295 -12.12 -35.41 28.10
C ASN A 295 -12.25 -35.05 26.60
N LYS A 296 -11.40 -34.16 26.10
CA LYS A 296 -11.32 -33.70 24.70
C LYS A 296 -10.28 -34.50 23.91
N LEU A 297 -10.54 -35.79 23.74
CA LEU A 297 -9.56 -36.74 23.18
C LEU A 297 -9.27 -36.51 21.68
N ILE A 298 -10.23 -36.01 20.92
CA ILE A 298 -10.05 -35.74 19.48
C ILE A 298 -9.12 -34.55 19.29
N GLU A 299 -9.33 -33.49 20.06
CA GLU A 299 -8.50 -32.28 20.06
C GLU A 299 -7.07 -32.58 20.52
N GLU A 300 -6.93 -33.45 21.52
CA GLU A 300 -5.65 -33.94 22.02
C GLU A 300 -4.85 -34.66 20.93
N GLN A 301 -5.45 -35.70 20.32
CA GLN A 301 -4.81 -36.47 19.24
C GLN A 301 -4.45 -35.59 18.04
N ARG A 302 -5.36 -34.69 17.64
CA ARG A 302 -5.16 -33.75 16.53
C ARG A 302 -3.97 -32.82 16.79
N LEU A 303 -3.91 -32.22 17.98
CA LEU A 303 -2.84 -31.30 18.35
C LEU A 303 -1.50 -32.00 18.40
N GLU A 304 -1.45 -33.20 18.99
CA GLU A 304 -0.23 -34.00 19.12
C GLU A 304 0.36 -34.34 17.74
N GLN A 305 -0.45 -34.87 16.82
CA GLN A 305 0.00 -35.24 15.48
C GLN A 305 0.56 -34.06 14.71
N ARG A 306 -0.17 -32.93 14.65
CA ARG A 306 0.26 -31.74 13.90
C ARG A 306 1.53 -31.15 14.49
N THR A 307 1.57 -30.98 15.81
CA THR A 307 2.69 -30.31 16.47
C THR A 307 3.96 -31.15 16.40
N ARG A 308 3.88 -32.48 16.52
CA ARG A 308 5.05 -33.36 16.38
C ARG A 308 5.65 -33.33 14.97
N PHE A 309 4.80 -33.35 13.94
CA PHE A 309 5.26 -33.17 12.56
C PHE A 309 6.00 -31.84 12.38
N ASP A 310 5.42 -30.74 12.88
CA ASP A 310 6.03 -29.41 12.82
C ASP A 310 7.39 -29.37 13.57
N LEU A 311 7.48 -30.02 14.74
CA LEU A 311 8.72 -30.14 15.53
C LEU A 311 9.82 -30.91 14.80
N GLU A 312 9.49 -32.03 14.14
CA GLU A 312 10.43 -32.82 13.35
C GLU A 312 10.99 -32.00 12.18
N MET A 313 10.11 -31.30 11.44
CA MET A 313 10.50 -30.43 10.33
C MET A 313 11.41 -29.27 10.80
N MET A 314 11.08 -28.64 11.94
CA MET A 314 11.92 -27.58 12.52
C MET A 314 13.30 -28.10 12.99
N ALA A 315 13.38 -29.31 13.54
CA ALA A 315 14.66 -29.87 14.02
C ALA A 315 15.60 -30.26 12.87
N GLU A 316 15.06 -30.85 11.81
CA GLU A 316 15.84 -31.34 10.66
C GLU A 316 16.18 -30.23 9.66
N ILE A 317 15.18 -29.46 9.25
CA ILE A 317 15.28 -28.49 8.15
C ILE A 317 15.45 -27.05 8.67
N GLY A 318 15.05 -26.79 9.92
CA GLY A 318 15.03 -25.43 10.48
C GLY A 318 13.78 -24.63 10.09
N PHE A 319 12.80 -25.26 9.44
CA PHE A 319 11.59 -24.62 8.94
C PHE A 319 10.41 -25.60 8.87
N THR A 320 9.18 -25.09 9.03
CA THR A 320 7.93 -25.82 8.75
C THR A 320 6.90 -24.90 8.08
N LYS A 321 5.94 -25.47 7.35
CA LYS A 321 4.83 -24.70 6.78
C LYS A 321 3.95 -24.18 7.92
N GLY A 322 3.73 -22.87 7.97
CA GLY A 322 2.98 -22.26 9.07
C GLY A 322 3.83 -21.96 10.31
N ILE A 323 5.17 -21.88 10.14
CA ILE A 323 6.12 -21.56 11.21
C ILE A 323 5.77 -20.28 11.97
N GLU A 324 5.04 -19.34 11.36
CA GLU A 324 4.58 -18.11 12.01
C GLU A 324 3.73 -18.38 13.26
N ASN A 325 3.05 -19.54 13.34
CA ASN A 325 2.28 -19.93 14.53
C ASN A 325 3.15 -20.23 15.76
N TYR A 326 4.45 -20.42 15.57
CA TYR A 326 5.44 -20.61 16.62
C TYR A 326 6.29 -19.36 16.86
N SER A 327 5.92 -18.21 16.27
CA SER A 327 6.70 -16.96 16.34
C SER A 327 7.04 -16.51 17.76
N ARG A 328 6.16 -16.71 18.76
CA ARG A 328 6.46 -16.43 20.17
C ARG A 328 7.65 -17.25 20.70
N HIS A 329 7.67 -18.54 20.39
CA HIS A 329 8.75 -19.44 20.82
C HIS A 329 10.06 -19.09 20.11
N LEU A 330 9.97 -18.71 18.83
CA LEU A 330 11.12 -18.28 18.04
C LEU A 330 11.71 -16.98 18.60
N SER A 331 10.88 -15.96 18.86
CA SER A 331 11.36 -14.69 19.44
C SER A 331 11.80 -14.82 20.91
N GLY A 332 11.28 -15.81 21.63
CA GLY A 332 11.49 -15.97 23.07
C GLY A 332 10.69 -14.97 23.91
N ALA A 333 9.64 -14.38 23.34
CA ALA A 333 8.73 -13.48 24.05
C ALA A 333 7.86 -14.25 25.06
N LEU A 334 7.43 -13.56 26.11
CA LEU A 334 6.50 -14.12 27.09
C LEU A 334 5.07 -14.22 26.53
N PRO A 335 4.23 -15.13 27.05
CA PRO A 335 2.82 -15.22 26.65
C PRO A 335 2.10 -13.86 26.76
N GLY A 336 1.42 -13.47 25.68
CA GLY A 336 0.68 -12.21 25.59
C GLY A 336 1.50 -10.98 25.18
N GLU A 337 2.84 -11.05 25.16
CA GLU A 337 3.69 -9.93 24.70
C GLU A 337 3.43 -9.58 23.23
N PRO A 338 3.59 -8.32 22.83
CA PRO A 338 3.40 -7.90 21.45
C PRO A 338 4.50 -8.48 20.54
N PRO A 339 4.16 -9.00 19.35
CA PRO A 339 5.17 -9.45 18.41
C PRO A 339 5.96 -8.26 17.83
N PRO A 340 7.19 -8.51 17.33
CA PRO A 340 7.93 -7.51 16.56
C PRO A 340 7.21 -7.20 15.25
N THR A 341 7.20 -5.94 14.84
CA THR A 341 6.48 -5.44 13.66
C THR A 341 7.38 -4.51 12.85
N LEU A 342 6.92 -4.01 11.70
CA LEU A 342 7.69 -3.00 10.94
C LEU A 342 7.92 -1.73 11.77
N VAL A 343 6.99 -1.39 12.67
CA VAL A 343 7.13 -0.22 13.55
C VAL A 343 8.38 -0.32 14.43
N ASP A 344 8.80 -1.53 14.79
CA ASP A 344 10.00 -1.77 15.61
C ASP A 344 11.31 -1.59 14.82
N TYR A 345 11.25 -1.58 13.47
CA TYR A 345 12.39 -1.26 12.61
C TYR A 345 12.54 0.25 12.41
N LEU A 346 11.54 1.05 12.77
CA LEU A 346 11.60 2.50 12.61
C LEU A 346 12.53 3.14 13.66
N PRO A 347 13.39 4.08 13.23
CA PRO A 347 14.18 4.88 14.15
C PRO A 347 13.31 5.57 15.22
N PRO A 348 13.86 5.85 16.42
CA PRO A 348 13.14 6.55 17.48
C PRO A 348 12.63 7.93 17.05
N ASP A 349 13.34 8.60 16.14
CA ASP A 349 12.98 9.88 15.56
C ASP A 349 12.17 9.75 14.25
N ALA A 350 11.61 8.59 13.89
CA ALA A 350 10.77 8.53 12.68
C ALA A 350 9.50 9.39 12.83
N LEU A 351 8.98 9.91 11.70
CA LEU A 351 7.67 10.56 11.63
C LEU A 351 6.60 9.56 11.17
N MET A 352 5.41 9.69 11.72
CA MET A 352 4.25 8.88 11.32
C MET A 352 3.15 9.75 10.73
N PHE A 353 2.60 9.34 9.60
CA PHE A 353 1.41 9.94 9.00
C PHE A 353 0.33 8.89 8.88
N LEU A 354 -0.87 9.18 9.38
CA LEU A 354 -2.04 8.29 9.27
C LEU A 354 -3.03 8.94 8.30
N ASP A 355 -2.98 8.54 7.03
CA ASP A 355 -3.87 9.09 6.00
C ASP A 355 -5.26 8.49 6.06
N GLU A 356 -6.27 9.35 5.91
CA GLU A 356 -7.66 9.04 6.23
C GLU A 356 -7.79 8.41 7.65
N SER A 357 -7.15 9.06 8.64
CA SER A 357 -7.01 8.59 10.03
C SER A 357 -8.32 8.09 10.66
N HIS A 358 -9.43 8.74 10.33
CA HIS A 358 -10.76 8.43 10.83
C HIS A 358 -11.27 7.03 10.44
N VAL A 359 -10.67 6.41 9.42
CA VAL A 359 -10.86 4.99 9.05
C VAL A 359 -9.76 4.15 9.70
N LEU A 360 -8.50 4.56 9.55
CA LEU A 360 -7.33 3.80 9.99
C LEU A 360 -7.37 3.45 11.48
N THR A 361 -7.72 4.39 12.35
CA THR A 361 -7.72 4.16 13.81
C THR A 361 -8.66 3.01 14.19
N GLY A 362 -9.87 3.00 13.63
CA GLY A 362 -10.83 1.91 13.85
C GLY A 362 -10.37 0.60 13.22
N GLN A 363 -9.74 0.66 12.04
CA GLN A 363 -9.21 -0.51 11.34
C GLN A 363 -8.06 -1.17 12.13
N LEU A 364 -7.10 -0.39 12.62
CA LEU A 364 -5.98 -0.86 13.44
C LEU A 364 -6.47 -1.60 14.68
N SER A 365 -7.48 -1.06 15.37
CA SER A 365 -8.12 -1.71 16.52
C SER A 365 -8.84 -3.02 16.16
N ALA A 366 -9.49 -3.07 15.00
CA ALA A 366 -10.25 -4.25 14.57
C ALA A 366 -9.35 -5.45 14.18
N MET A 367 -8.12 -5.22 13.69
CA MET A 367 -7.24 -6.29 13.19
C MET A 367 -6.97 -7.37 14.25
N TYR A 368 -6.65 -6.98 15.49
CA TYR A 368 -6.41 -7.92 16.58
C TYR A 368 -7.66 -8.74 16.93
N ASN A 369 -8.81 -8.08 17.05
CA ASN A 369 -10.05 -8.73 17.47
C ASN A 369 -10.52 -9.79 16.46
N GLY A 370 -10.40 -9.47 15.16
CA GLY A 370 -10.68 -10.42 14.08
C GLY A 370 -9.73 -11.62 14.07
N ASP A 371 -8.42 -11.38 14.22
CA ASP A 371 -7.43 -12.46 14.26
C ASP A 371 -7.62 -13.38 15.49
N ARG A 372 -7.82 -12.78 16.67
CA ARG A 372 -8.06 -13.53 17.91
C ARG A 372 -9.32 -14.39 17.82
N SER A 373 -10.44 -13.83 17.37
CA SER A 373 -11.70 -14.59 17.23
C SER A 373 -11.54 -15.83 16.36
N ARG A 374 -10.84 -15.70 15.22
CA ARG A 374 -10.54 -16.82 14.32
C ARG A 374 -9.65 -17.87 14.97
N LYS A 375 -8.58 -17.44 15.64
CA LYS A 375 -7.56 -18.35 16.19
C LYS A 375 -7.99 -19.04 17.47
N THR A 376 -8.86 -18.43 18.27
CA THR A 376 -9.43 -19.07 19.48
C THR A 376 -10.07 -20.41 19.12
N ASN A 377 -10.86 -20.47 18.03
CA ASN A 377 -11.43 -21.73 17.57
C ASN A 377 -10.37 -22.77 17.17
N LEU A 378 -9.27 -22.36 16.53
CA LEU A 378 -8.19 -23.29 16.19
C LEU A 378 -7.52 -23.86 17.47
N VAL A 379 -7.37 -23.05 18.51
CA VAL A 379 -6.73 -23.46 19.77
C VAL A 379 -7.67 -24.30 20.63
N ASP A 380 -8.94 -23.96 20.69
CA ASP A 380 -9.94 -24.65 21.52
C ASP A 380 -10.29 -26.03 20.99
N TYR A 381 -10.19 -26.21 19.66
CA TYR A 381 -10.44 -27.48 18.97
C TYR A 381 -9.14 -28.20 18.54
N GLY A 382 -8.01 -27.90 19.18
CA GLY A 382 -6.78 -28.70 19.04
C GLY A 382 -6.11 -28.66 17.66
N PHE A 383 -6.35 -27.63 16.85
CA PHE A 383 -5.61 -27.42 15.60
C PHE A 383 -4.27 -26.73 15.85
N ARG A 384 -4.17 -25.81 16.81
CA ARG A 384 -2.95 -25.05 17.12
C ARG A 384 -2.72 -24.93 18.63
N LEU A 385 -1.46 -24.73 19.02
CA LEU A 385 -1.09 -24.44 20.41
C LEU A 385 -1.59 -23.04 20.83
N PRO A 386 -1.75 -22.78 22.15
CA PRO A 386 -2.12 -21.46 22.66
C PRO A 386 -1.18 -20.34 22.19
N SER A 387 0.13 -20.61 22.07
CA SER A 387 1.12 -19.70 21.48
C SER A 387 0.77 -19.15 20.10
N ALA A 388 -0.06 -19.84 19.31
CA ALA A 388 -0.48 -19.35 18.01
C ALA A 388 -1.32 -18.06 18.11
N LEU A 389 -1.95 -17.78 19.26
CA LEU A 389 -2.65 -16.52 19.56
C LEU A 389 -1.69 -15.33 19.71
N ASP A 390 -0.42 -15.59 20.03
CA ASP A 390 0.62 -14.55 20.17
C ASP A 390 1.25 -14.19 18.81
N ASN A 391 1.02 -14.99 17.76
CA ASN A 391 1.27 -14.59 16.37
C ASN A 391 0.15 -13.66 15.87
N ARG A 392 0.13 -12.40 16.28
CA ARG A 392 -1.04 -11.53 16.05
C ARG A 392 -0.60 -10.15 15.54
N PRO A 393 -1.51 -9.35 14.97
CA PRO A 393 -1.24 -7.92 14.90
C PRO A 393 -1.20 -7.31 16.31
N LEU A 394 -0.60 -6.13 16.41
CA LEU A 394 -0.63 -5.33 17.64
C LEU A 394 -2.07 -5.01 18.04
N LYS A 395 -2.32 -4.98 19.35
CA LYS A 395 -3.50 -4.30 19.89
C LYS A 395 -3.34 -2.80 19.66
N PHE A 396 -4.44 -2.06 19.69
CA PHE A 396 -4.36 -0.61 19.48
C PHE A 396 -3.53 0.08 20.56
N GLU A 397 -3.68 -0.34 21.82
CA GLU A 397 -2.93 0.21 22.96
C GLU A 397 -1.43 -0.12 22.86
N GLU A 398 -1.09 -1.27 22.29
CA GLU A 398 0.31 -1.66 22.02
C GLU A 398 0.90 -0.86 20.85
N PHE A 399 0.10 -0.55 19.84
CA PHE A 399 0.51 0.31 18.73
C PHE A 399 0.71 1.75 19.20
N GLU A 400 -0.20 2.29 20.01
CA GLU A 400 -0.15 3.64 20.58
C GLU A 400 1.15 3.88 21.36
N GLN A 401 1.60 2.91 22.16
CA GLN A 401 2.88 2.98 22.87
C GLN A 401 4.11 3.01 21.94
N LYS A 402 3.96 2.49 20.72
CA LYS A 402 5.02 2.47 19.70
C LYS A 402 4.93 3.62 18.72
N MET A 403 3.86 4.43 18.78
CA MET A 403 3.72 5.61 17.92
C MET A 403 4.88 6.57 18.20
N ARG A 404 5.42 7.14 17.12
CA ARG A 404 6.34 8.27 17.19
C ARG A 404 5.53 9.56 17.11
N GLN A 405 6.20 10.69 16.83
CA GLN A 405 5.48 11.91 16.50
C GLN A 405 4.59 11.66 15.27
N THR A 406 3.29 11.86 15.45
CA THR A 406 2.29 11.43 14.49
C THR A 406 1.43 12.60 14.02
N VAL A 407 1.25 12.68 12.70
CA VAL A 407 0.29 13.58 12.05
C VAL A 407 -0.89 12.76 11.55
N PHE A 408 -2.06 12.96 12.14
CA PHE A 408 -3.32 12.42 11.63
C PHE A 408 -3.77 13.28 10.44
N VAL A 409 -4.05 12.65 9.30
CA VAL A 409 -4.43 13.36 8.08
C VAL A 409 -5.85 12.97 7.71
N SER A 410 -6.79 13.92 7.81
CA SER A 410 -8.20 13.63 7.57
C SER A 410 -9.01 14.90 7.30
N ALA A 411 -10.02 14.80 6.42
CA ALA A 411 -11.02 15.86 6.24
C ALA A 411 -12.10 15.84 7.35
N THR A 412 -12.21 14.71 8.04
CA THR A 412 -13.24 14.41 9.05
C THR A 412 -12.64 13.58 10.19
N PRO A 413 -11.72 14.13 11.01
CA PRO A 413 -11.10 13.42 12.13
C PRO A 413 -12.15 12.79 13.06
N ALA A 414 -11.88 11.58 13.54
CA ALA A 414 -12.75 10.90 14.50
C ALA A 414 -12.42 11.35 15.94
N GLU A 415 -13.06 10.70 16.92
CA GLU A 415 -12.98 11.12 18.33
C GLU A 415 -11.57 10.97 18.90
N TYR A 416 -10.83 9.94 18.49
CA TYR A 416 -9.48 9.69 18.96
C TYR A 416 -8.56 10.87 18.59
N GLU A 417 -8.56 11.28 17.32
CA GLU A 417 -7.74 12.38 16.84
C GLU A 417 -8.12 13.70 17.50
N LYS A 418 -9.43 13.95 17.71
CA LYS A 418 -9.92 15.16 18.36
C LYS A 418 -9.48 15.28 19.82
N THR A 419 -9.37 14.16 20.52
CA THR A 419 -9.07 14.12 21.96
C THR A 419 -7.57 14.01 22.24
N HIS A 420 -6.77 13.51 21.29
CA HIS A 420 -5.34 13.26 21.47
C HIS A 420 -4.44 14.27 20.76
N SER A 421 -4.95 15.05 19.81
CA SER A 421 -4.11 16.03 19.10
C SER A 421 -3.83 17.25 19.96
N ASP A 422 -2.56 17.60 20.11
CA ASP A 422 -2.09 18.82 20.74
C ASP A 422 -2.41 20.06 19.87
N GLN A 423 -2.44 19.86 18.55
CA GLN A 423 -2.64 20.91 17.56
C GLN A 423 -3.49 20.42 16.39
N VAL A 424 -4.43 21.27 15.94
CA VAL A 424 -5.19 21.06 14.70
C VAL A 424 -4.81 22.13 13.68
N VAL A 425 -4.26 21.69 12.56
CA VAL A 425 -3.83 22.53 11.44
C VAL A 425 -4.85 22.42 10.32
N GLU A 426 -5.53 23.52 9.99
CA GLU A 426 -6.51 23.55 8.92
C GLU A 426 -5.86 23.73 7.54
N GLN A 427 -6.28 22.93 6.56
CA GLN A 427 -5.93 23.10 5.14
C GLN A 427 -7.19 22.95 4.27
N VAL A 428 -7.97 24.03 4.19
CA VAL A 428 -9.28 24.06 3.54
C VAL A 428 -9.26 24.78 2.19
N VAL A 429 -8.36 25.74 2.00
CA VAL A 429 -8.19 26.47 0.73
C VAL A 429 -7.39 25.62 -0.25
N ARG A 430 -7.97 25.37 -1.43
CA ARG A 430 -7.35 24.58 -2.50
C ARG A 430 -6.39 25.44 -3.33
N PRO A 431 -5.26 24.89 -3.83
CA PRO A 431 -4.35 25.60 -4.72
C PRO A 431 -5.02 26.17 -5.98
N THR A 432 -6.04 25.48 -6.50
CA THR A 432 -6.76 25.87 -7.72
C THR A 432 -7.87 26.91 -7.48
N GLY A 433 -8.08 27.34 -6.23
CA GLY A 433 -9.19 28.21 -5.85
C GLY A 433 -10.56 27.54 -5.85
N LEU A 434 -10.65 26.23 -6.13
CA LEU A 434 -11.93 25.51 -6.07
C LEU A 434 -12.53 25.53 -4.66
N VAL A 435 -13.84 25.74 -4.62
CA VAL A 435 -14.61 25.88 -3.37
C VAL A 435 -15.43 24.62 -3.09
N ASP A 436 -15.76 24.39 -1.83
CA ASP A 436 -16.71 23.36 -1.41
C ASP A 436 -18.07 23.59 -2.07
N PRO A 437 -18.80 22.54 -2.46
CA PRO A 437 -19.99 22.65 -3.30
C PRO A 437 -21.14 23.37 -2.60
N GLN A 438 -22.07 23.90 -3.38
CA GLN A 438 -23.32 24.44 -2.85
C GLN A 438 -24.22 23.28 -2.37
N ILE A 439 -24.82 23.42 -1.18
CA ILE A 439 -25.76 22.44 -0.65
C ILE A 439 -27.20 22.90 -0.87
N ILE A 440 -28.06 21.98 -1.29
CA ILE A 440 -29.50 22.19 -1.45
C ILE A 440 -30.23 21.04 -0.74
N VAL A 441 -31.19 21.36 0.13
CA VAL A 441 -32.05 20.36 0.78
C VAL A 441 -33.41 20.35 0.09
N ARG A 442 -33.90 19.17 -0.32
CA ARG A 442 -35.20 18.98 -1.00
C ARG A 442 -36.03 17.87 -0.33
N PRO A 443 -37.36 17.87 -0.45
CA PRO A 443 -38.22 16.83 0.14
C PRO A 443 -37.90 15.42 -0.40
N ALA A 444 -38.02 14.39 0.44
CA ALA A 444 -37.75 13.01 0.03
C ALA A 444 -38.89 12.40 -0.79
N SER A 445 -40.12 12.92 -0.65
CA SER A 445 -41.33 12.41 -1.31
C SER A 445 -41.28 12.42 -2.84
N THR A 446 -40.54 13.36 -3.44
CA THR A 446 -40.40 13.55 -4.90
C THR A 446 -38.96 13.37 -5.37
N GLN A 447 -38.12 12.71 -4.56
CA GLN A 447 -36.67 12.68 -4.75
C GLN A 447 -36.23 12.08 -6.09
N VAL A 448 -36.94 11.07 -6.59
CA VAL A 448 -36.56 10.39 -7.86
C VAL A 448 -36.89 11.27 -9.08
N ASP A 449 -38.08 11.86 -9.12
CA ASP A 449 -38.52 12.73 -10.23
C ASP A 449 -37.67 14.00 -10.33
N ASP A 450 -37.39 14.61 -9.17
CA ASP A 450 -36.52 15.78 -9.06
C ASP A 450 -35.07 15.44 -9.46
N LEU A 451 -34.53 14.32 -8.98
CA LEU A 451 -33.20 13.84 -9.35
C LEU A 451 -33.07 13.60 -10.85
N MET A 452 -34.08 13.00 -11.50
CA MET A 452 -34.08 12.81 -12.95
C MET A 452 -33.95 14.13 -13.71
N SER A 453 -34.69 15.15 -13.26
CA SER A 453 -34.65 16.47 -13.88
C SER A 453 -33.26 17.10 -13.76
N GLU A 454 -32.65 17.02 -12.58
CA GLU A 454 -31.28 17.51 -12.34
C GLU A 454 -30.23 16.74 -13.15
N ILE A 455 -30.37 15.41 -13.26
CA ILE A 455 -29.49 14.58 -14.09
C ILE A 455 -29.54 15.04 -15.54
N VAL A 456 -30.74 15.23 -16.10
CA VAL A 456 -30.90 15.68 -17.49
C VAL A 456 -30.25 17.05 -17.72
N GLU A 457 -30.31 17.96 -16.73
CA GLU A 457 -29.62 19.24 -16.81
C GLU A 457 -28.10 19.10 -16.80
N ARG A 458 -27.54 18.17 -16.03
CA ARG A 458 -26.09 17.90 -16.00
C ARG A 458 -25.60 17.23 -17.29
N ILE A 459 -26.37 16.30 -17.85
CA ILE A 459 -26.07 15.67 -19.14
C ILE A 459 -25.97 16.71 -20.26
N LYS A 460 -26.87 17.72 -20.29
CA LYS A 460 -26.81 18.82 -21.27
C LYS A 460 -25.52 19.65 -21.20
N LYS A 461 -24.80 19.62 -20.07
CA LYS A 461 -23.54 20.32 -19.84
C LYS A 461 -22.31 19.41 -19.96
N ASP A 462 -22.51 18.14 -20.35
CA ASP A 462 -21.48 17.09 -20.34
C ASP A 462 -20.81 16.91 -18.96
N GLU A 463 -21.62 16.98 -17.90
CA GLU A 463 -21.20 16.78 -16.51
C GLU A 463 -21.74 15.46 -15.97
N ARG A 464 -21.04 14.87 -15.00
CA ARG A 464 -21.38 13.58 -14.39
C ARG A 464 -22.08 13.72 -13.04
N VAL A 465 -22.87 12.71 -12.68
CA VAL A 465 -23.66 12.68 -11.45
C VAL A 465 -23.32 11.46 -10.59
N LEU A 466 -23.14 11.68 -9.30
CA LEU A 466 -23.04 10.61 -8.31
C LEU A 466 -24.31 10.58 -7.46
N VAL A 467 -24.89 9.40 -7.27
CA VAL A 467 -26.09 9.21 -6.43
C VAL A 467 -25.79 8.20 -5.33
N THR A 468 -26.09 8.55 -4.09
CA THR A 468 -25.95 7.63 -2.94
C THR A 468 -27.32 7.20 -2.41
N THR A 469 -27.52 5.89 -2.31
CA THR A 469 -28.71 5.27 -1.69
C THR A 469 -28.33 4.58 -0.37
N LEU A 470 -29.32 4.00 0.33
CA LEU A 470 -29.11 3.28 1.58
C LEU A 470 -28.90 1.77 1.41
N THR A 471 -29.46 1.16 0.36
CA THR A 471 -29.46 -0.31 0.18
C THR A 471 -29.12 -0.72 -1.24
N LYS A 472 -28.56 -1.93 -1.40
CA LYS A 472 -28.24 -2.53 -2.72
C LYS A 472 -29.46 -2.58 -3.63
N ARG A 473 -30.58 -3.06 -3.06
CA ARG A 473 -31.86 -3.13 -3.76
C ARG A 473 -32.32 -1.76 -4.29
N MET A 474 -32.19 -0.69 -3.49
CA MET A 474 -32.54 0.65 -3.96
C MET A 474 -31.58 1.15 -5.05
N SER A 475 -30.29 0.85 -4.97
CA SER A 475 -29.34 1.20 -6.03
C SER A 475 -29.69 0.50 -7.34
N GLU A 476 -30.00 -0.79 -7.29
CA GLU A 476 -30.40 -1.61 -8.45
C GLU A 476 -31.70 -1.08 -9.06
N GLN A 477 -32.74 -0.90 -8.25
CA GLN A 477 -34.04 -0.39 -8.70
C GLN A 477 -33.95 1.02 -9.29
N LEU A 478 -33.17 1.92 -8.67
CA LEU A 478 -32.97 3.25 -9.21
C LEU A 478 -32.22 3.22 -10.55
N THR A 479 -31.24 2.32 -10.67
CA THR A 479 -30.47 2.17 -11.91
C THR A 479 -31.33 1.64 -13.05
N GLU A 480 -32.17 0.63 -12.78
CA GLU A 480 -33.14 0.12 -13.74
C GLU A 480 -34.11 1.23 -14.17
N TYR A 481 -34.70 1.93 -13.20
CA TYR A 481 -35.64 3.02 -13.47
C TYR A 481 -35.03 4.16 -14.31
N LEU A 482 -33.82 4.62 -13.97
CA LEU A 482 -33.12 5.65 -14.75
C LEU A 482 -32.78 5.14 -16.16
N GLY A 483 -32.36 3.88 -16.29
CA GLY A 483 -32.08 3.23 -17.56
C GLY A 483 -33.30 3.14 -18.48
N ASP A 484 -34.46 2.77 -17.94
CA ASP A 484 -35.74 2.69 -18.67
C ASP A 484 -36.18 4.06 -19.21
N HIS A 485 -35.77 5.14 -18.56
CA HIS A 485 -36.01 6.53 -18.99
C HIS A 485 -34.89 7.08 -19.89
N GLY A 486 -34.00 6.22 -20.39
CA GLY A 486 -32.98 6.57 -21.38
C GLY A 486 -31.73 7.23 -20.81
N ILE A 487 -31.54 7.24 -19.48
CA ILE A 487 -30.33 7.77 -18.84
C ILE A 487 -29.25 6.68 -18.85
N LYS A 488 -28.04 7.04 -19.28
CA LYS A 488 -26.89 6.12 -19.22
C LYS A 488 -26.40 6.04 -17.78
N VAL A 489 -26.68 4.92 -17.12
CA VAL A 489 -26.40 4.72 -15.69
C VAL A 489 -25.73 3.37 -15.42
N ARG A 490 -24.88 3.35 -14.40
CA ARG A 490 -24.31 2.15 -13.79
C ARG A 490 -24.45 2.20 -12.28
N TYR A 491 -24.40 1.03 -11.64
CA TYR A 491 -24.44 0.93 -10.18
C TYR A 491 -23.14 0.34 -9.63
N LEU A 492 -22.78 0.72 -8.39
CA LEU A 492 -21.58 0.27 -7.71
C LEU A 492 -21.90 -0.22 -6.28
N HIS A 493 -21.65 -1.52 -6.01
CA HIS A 493 -21.85 -2.15 -4.69
C HIS A 493 -20.65 -3.02 -4.27
N SER A 494 -20.68 -3.47 -3.01
CA SER A 494 -19.56 -4.15 -2.33
C SER A 494 -19.07 -5.44 -2.98
N ASP A 495 -19.85 -6.07 -3.85
CA ASP A 495 -19.52 -7.39 -4.40
C ASP A 495 -18.89 -7.28 -5.81
N ILE A 496 -18.79 -6.06 -6.34
CA ILE A 496 -18.06 -5.77 -7.56
C ILE A 496 -16.57 -5.90 -7.29
N GLU A 497 -15.88 -6.66 -8.14
CA GLU A 497 -14.45 -6.86 -8.03
C GLU A 497 -13.69 -5.54 -8.25
N THR A 498 -12.51 -5.41 -7.64
CA THR A 498 -11.70 -4.18 -7.74
C THR A 498 -11.41 -3.78 -9.19
N VAL A 499 -11.26 -4.76 -10.09
CA VAL A 499 -11.01 -4.56 -11.53
C VAL A 499 -12.18 -3.86 -12.19
N GLU A 500 -13.37 -4.46 -12.06
CA GLU A 500 -14.61 -3.96 -12.63
C GLU A 500 -14.96 -2.58 -12.06
N ARG A 501 -14.66 -2.35 -10.78
CA ARG A 501 -14.80 -1.02 -10.17
C ARG A 501 -13.93 0.04 -10.87
N VAL A 502 -12.68 -0.27 -11.20
CA VAL A 502 -11.80 0.68 -11.91
C VAL A 502 -12.33 0.96 -13.31
N GLU A 503 -12.81 -0.07 -14.02
CA GLU A 503 -13.42 0.08 -15.35
C GLU A 503 -14.68 0.97 -15.30
N ILE A 504 -15.60 0.72 -14.38
CA ILE A 504 -16.81 1.53 -14.20
C ILE A 504 -16.45 3.00 -13.95
N LEU A 505 -15.46 3.26 -13.09
CA LEU A 505 -15.03 4.63 -12.80
C LEU A 505 -14.37 5.31 -14.00
N ARG A 506 -13.56 4.57 -14.78
CA ARG A 506 -12.97 5.06 -16.02
C ARG A 506 -14.06 5.41 -17.03
N ASP A 507 -15.02 4.52 -17.22
CA ASP A 507 -16.11 4.68 -18.17
C ASP A 507 -17.01 5.87 -17.82
N LEU A 508 -17.21 6.16 -16.53
CA LEU A 508 -17.85 7.40 -16.07
C LEU A 508 -17.07 8.65 -16.51
N ARG A 509 -15.74 8.64 -16.35
CA ARG A 509 -14.87 9.76 -16.76
C ARG A 509 -14.88 9.96 -18.27
N LEU A 510 -14.87 8.87 -19.04
CA LEU A 510 -14.94 8.89 -20.50
C LEU A 510 -16.31 9.33 -21.04
N GLY A 511 -17.34 9.36 -20.19
CA GLY A 511 -18.71 9.68 -20.63
C GLY A 511 -19.40 8.52 -21.35
N THR A 512 -18.92 7.29 -21.17
CA THR A 512 -19.63 6.08 -21.60
C THR A 512 -21.00 6.01 -20.93
N PHE A 513 -21.08 6.49 -19.69
CA PHE A 513 -22.33 6.74 -18.98
C PHE A 513 -22.21 8.00 -18.11
N ASP A 514 -23.35 8.55 -17.69
CA ASP A 514 -23.43 9.88 -17.08
C ASP A 514 -23.66 9.83 -15.56
N VAL A 515 -24.29 8.75 -15.07
CA VAL A 515 -24.74 8.61 -13.68
C VAL A 515 -24.18 7.36 -13.04
N LEU A 516 -23.56 7.50 -11.87
CA LEU A 516 -23.14 6.37 -11.04
C LEU A 516 -23.95 6.34 -9.74
N VAL A 517 -24.72 5.26 -9.55
CA VAL A 517 -25.50 5.02 -8.34
C VAL A 517 -24.71 4.09 -7.41
N GLY A 518 -24.59 4.43 -6.14
CA GLY A 518 -23.87 3.59 -5.18
C GLY A 518 -24.36 3.73 -3.75
N ILE A 519 -23.69 3.03 -2.84
CA ILE A 519 -23.96 3.08 -1.41
C ILE A 519 -22.77 3.73 -0.69
N ASN A 520 -21.88 2.92 -0.10
CA ASN A 520 -20.71 3.37 0.64
C ASN A 520 -19.47 3.55 -0.26
N LEU A 521 -19.44 2.91 -1.43
CA LEU A 521 -18.23 2.86 -2.27
C LEU A 521 -17.89 4.18 -2.97
N LEU A 522 -18.78 5.17 -2.91
CA LEU A 522 -18.49 6.53 -3.38
C LEU A 522 -17.67 7.34 -2.37
N ARG A 523 -17.35 6.75 -1.20
CA ARG A 523 -16.72 7.41 -0.06
C ARG A 523 -15.19 7.45 -0.12
N GLU A 524 -14.52 6.56 -0.84
CA GLU A 524 -13.06 6.41 -0.77
C GLU A 524 -12.39 6.62 -2.13
N GLY A 525 -11.32 7.42 -2.17
CA GLY A 525 -10.37 7.46 -3.31
C GLY A 525 -10.90 7.91 -4.67
N LEU A 526 -12.15 8.35 -4.80
CA LEU A 526 -12.71 8.76 -6.10
C LEU A 526 -12.28 10.18 -6.49
N ASP A 527 -11.45 10.25 -7.53
CA ASP A 527 -10.86 11.46 -8.09
C ASP A 527 -11.55 11.84 -9.40
N LEU A 528 -12.75 12.44 -9.33
CA LEU A 528 -13.60 12.68 -10.50
C LEU A 528 -13.89 14.19 -10.68
N PRO A 529 -13.03 14.95 -11.39
CA PRO A 529 -13.31 16.36 -11.71
C PRO A 529 -14.56 16.59 -12.55
N GLU A 530 -14.99 15.56 -13.30
CA GLU A 530 -16.13 15.61 -14.22
C GLU A 530 -17.47 15.59 -13.46
N VAL A 531 -17.48 15.24 -12.17
CA VAL A 531 -18.70 15.19 -11.35
C VAL A 531 -19.06 16.59 -10.84
N SER A 532 -20.20 17.12 -11.28
CA SER A 532 -20.72 18.42 -10.82
C SER A 532 -21.90 18.29 -9.84
N LEU A 533 -22.54 17.12 -9.77
CA LEU A 533 -23.68 16.88 -8.87
C LEU A 533 -23.48 15.62 -8.05
N VAL A 534 -23.68 15.75 -6.74
CA VAL A 534 -23.82 14.63 -5.81
C VAL A 534 -25.23 14.66 -5.21
N ALA A 535 -25.99 13.60 -5.42
CA ALA A 535 -27.31 13.43 -4.83
C ALA A 535 -27.26 12.41 -3.68
N ILE A 536 -27.82 12.77 -2.53
CA ILE A 536 -27.93 11.92 -1.35
C ILE A 536 -29.40 11.65 -1.09
N LEU A 537 -29.87 10.47 -1.50
CA LEU A 537 -31.24 10.04 -1.26
C LEU A 537 -31.42 9.66 0.21
N ASP A 538 -32.60 9.94 0.75
CA ASP A 538 -32.96 9.64 2.15
C ASP A 538 -31.89 10.15 3.16
N ALA A 539 -31.45 11.40 2.98
CA ALA A 539 -30.42 12.04 3.79
C ALA A 539 -30.81 12.18 5.27
N ASP A 540 -32.11 12.16 5.57
CA ASP A 540 -32.69 12.29 6.91
C ASP A 540 -32.77 10.95 7.70
N LYS A 541 -32.35 9.84 7.09
CA LYS A 541 -32.30 8.51 7.71
C LYS A 541 -30.94 8.30 8.37
N GLU A 542 -30.87 8.62 9.66
CA GLU A 542 -29.64 8.49 10.43
C GLU A 542 -29.08 7.07 10.44
N GLY A 543 -27.77 6.97 10.63
CA GLY A 543 -27.01 5.73 10.60
C GLY A 543 -25.61 5.96 10.05
N PHE A 544 -24.85 4.89 9.85
CA PHE A 544 -23.46 4.99 9.38
C PHE A 544 -23.33 5.79 8.07
N LEU A 545 -24.21 5.52 7.09
CA LEU A 545 -24.18 6.14 5.76
C LEU A 545 -24.63 7.61 5.74
N ARG A 546 -25.27 8.09 6.80
CA ARG A 546 -25.81 9.47 6.94
C ARG A 546 -25.30 10.17 8.20
N SER A 547 -24.20 9.67 8.76
CA SER A 547 -23.48 10.39 9.81
C SER A 547 -22.85 11.67 9.26
N GLU A 548 -22.61 12.65 10.12
CA GLU A 548 -21.91 13.90 9.79
C GLU A 548 -20.67 13.66 8.89
N ARG A 549 -19.82 12.69 9.27
CA ARG A 549 -18.59 12.36 8.52
C ARG A 549 -18.89 11.83 7.12
N SER A 550 -19.82 10.88 7.02
CA SER A 550 -20.22 10.29 5.74
C SER A 550 -20.84 11.32 4.80
N LEU A 551 -21.65 12.25 5.33
CA LEU A 551 -22.25 13.34 4.56
C LEU A 551 -21.16 14.29 4.04
N ILE A 552 -20.27 14.79 4.91
CA ILE A 552 -19.17 15.70 4.50
C ILE A 552 -18.31 15.07 3.40
N GLN A 553 -17.94 13.78 3.54
CA GLN A 553 -17.12 13.10 2.54
C GLN A 553 -17.85 12.89 1.22
N THR A 554 -19.15 12.60 1.26
CA THR A 554 -19.98 12.42 0.07
C THR A 554 -20.14 13.75 -0.66
N ILE A 555 -20.47 14.82 0.07
CA ILE A 555 -20.55 16.20 -0.45
C ILE A 555 -19.22 16.61 -1.10
N GLY A 556 -18.09 16.30 -0.45
CA GLY A 556 -16.76 16.61 -0.94
C GLY A 556 -16.41 16.00 -2.32
N ARG A 557 -17.18 15.04 -2.83
CA ARG A 557 -16.98 14.47 -4.18
C ARG A 557 -17.31 15.46 -5.30
N ALA A 558 -18.20 16.43 -5.05
CA ALA A 558 -18.50 17.51 -5.99
C ALA A 558 -17.52 18.70 -5.89
N ALA A 559 -16.61 18.71 -4.91
CA ALA A 559 -15.73 19.86 -4.63
C ALA A 559 -14.57 20.04 -5.63
N ARG A 560 -14.50 19.19 -6.67
CA ARG A 560 -13.48 19.24 -7.73
C ARG A 560 -13.96 19.88 -9.02
N ASN A 561 -15.24 20.22 -9.08
CA ASN A 561 -15.88 20.82 -10.23
C ASN A 561 -16.28 22.26 -9.89
N LEU A 562 -16.17 23.17 -10.87
CA LEU A 562 -16.55 24.58 -10.72
C LEU A 562 -18.03 24.74 -10.38
N ASN A 563 -18.88 23.87 -10.92
CA ASN A 563 -20.33 23.84 -10.73
C ASN A 563 -20.76 22.85 -9.64
N GLY A 564 -19.84 22.45 -8.77
CA GLY A 564 -20.07 21.48 -7.71
C GLY A 564 -21.30 21.80 -6.85
N THR A 565 -22.26 20.88 -6.86
CA THR A 565 -23.53 20.97 -6.11
C THR A 565 -23.80 19.65 -5.39
N ALA A 566 -24.33 19.71 -4.17
CA ALA A 566 -24.82 18.57 -3.42
C ALA A 566 -26.30 18.74 -3.08
N ILE A 567 -27.13 17.78 -3.48
CA ILE A 567 -28.56 17.75 -3.13
C ILE A 567 -28.80 16.68 -2.06
N LEU A 568 -29.34 17.09 -0.92
CA LEU A 568 -29.71 16.21 0.18
C LEU A 568 -31.23 16.09 0.20
N TYR A 569 -31.74 14.91 -0.16
CA TYR A 569 -33.18 14.64 -0.14
C TYR A 569 -33.60 14.15 1.24
N GLY A 570 -34.43 14.91 1.94
CA GLY A 570 -34.88 14.58 3.29
C GLY A 570 -36.05 15.46 3.74
N ASP A 571 -37.01 14.87 4.44
CA ASP A 571 -38.20 15.60 4.91
C ASP A 571 -37.92 16.42 6.20
N ARG A 572 -36.79 16.16 6.86
CA ARG A 572 -36.33 16.86 8.06
C ARG A 572 -34.82 17.03 8.04
N ILE A 573 -34.32 18.10 8.63
CA ILE A 573 -32.88 18.31 8.84
C ILE A 573 -32.49 17.64 10.16
N THR A 574 -31.75 16.54 10.08
CA THR A 574 -31.19 15.85 11.27
C THR A 574 -29.98 16.60 11.82
N ASP A 575 -29.53 16.26 13.03
CA ASP A 575 -28.32 16.86 13.62
C ASP A 575 -27.07 16.56 12.78
N SER A 576 -26.98 15.36 12.20
CA SER A 576 -25.89 14.99 11.30
C SER A 576 -25.90 15.83 10.01
N MET A 577 -27.07 16.08 9.44
CA MET A 577 -27.22 16.98 8.28
C MET A 577 -26.82 18.40 8.64
N ARG A 578 -27.32 18.93 9.76
CA ARG A 578 -27.01 20.29 10.21
C ARG A 578 -25.51 20.51 10.34
N ARG A 579 -24.81 19.65 11.10
CA ARG A 579 -23.36 19.76 11.29
C ARG A 579 -22.59 19.67 9.97
N ALA A 580 -23.01 18.80 9.06
CA ALA A 580 -22.38 18.67 7.73
C ALA A 580 -22.61 19.90 6.85
N ILE A 581 -23.81 20.48 6.87
CA ILE A 581 -24.16 21.71 6.15
C ILE A 581 -23.34 22.87 6.70
N ASP A 582 -23.39 23.10 8.01
CA ASP A 582 -22.70 24.21 8.68
C ASP A 582 -21.19 24.18 8.40
N GLU A 583 -20.55 23.00 8.47
CA GLU A 583 -19.12 22.86 8.20
C GLU A 583 -18.77 23.10 6.72
N THR A 584 -19.61 22.64 5.79
CA THR A 584 -19.39 22.86 4.36
C THR A 584 -19.56 24.34 4.00
N GLU A 585 -20.58 25.01 4.54
CA GLU A 585 -20.82 26.43 4.32
C GLU A 585 -19.71 27.29 4.93
N ARG A 586 -19.23 26.96 6.15
CA ARG A 586 -18.07 27.61 6.78
C ARG A 586 -16.83 27.52 5.90
N ARG A 587 -16.51 26.32 5.40
CA ARG A 587 -15.36 26.09 4.50
C ARG A 587 -15.50 26.89 3.21
N ARG A 588 -16.67 26.82 2.57
CA ARG A 588 -16.98 27.55 1.34
C ARG A 588 -16.81 29.06 1.52
N ALA A 589 -17.32 29.63 2.62
CA ALA A 589 -17.19 31.05 2.92
C ALA A 589 -15.72 31.47 3.08
N LYS A 590 -14.91 30.70 3.83
CA LYS A 590 -13.47 30.94 3.99
C LYS A 590 -12.73 30.88 2.65
N GLN A 591 -13.04 29.91 1.80
CA GLN A 591 -12.42 29.76 0.48
C GLN A 591 -12.78 30.93 -0.46
N ILE A 592 -14.05 31.36 -0.49
CA ILE A 592 -14.49 32.52 -1.30
C ILE A 592 -13.80 33.80 -0.82
N ALA A 593 -13.72 34.02 0.50
CA ALA A 593 -13.06 35.17 1.08
C ALA A 593 -11.56 35.19 0.71
N PHE A 594 -10.89 34.04 0.81
CA PHE A 594 -9.48 33.90 0.41
C PHE A 594 -9.28 34.19 -1.08
N ASN A 595 -10.12 33.62 -1.95
CA ASN A 595 -10.03 33.85 -3.40
C ASN A 595 -10.23 35.33 -3.73
N THR A 596 -11.20 35.98 -3.09
CA THR A 596 -11.48 37.41 -3.30
C THR A 596 -10.32 38.28 -2.83
N ALA A 597 -9.75 37.99 -1.65
CA ALA A 597 -8.62 38.74 -1.10
C ALA A 597 -7.34 38.59 -1.94
N ASN A 598 -7.15 37.45 -2.60
CA ASN A 598 -5.95 37.14 -3.39
C ASN A 598 -6.16 37.23 -4.90
N ASN A 599 -7.32 37.71 -5.37
CA ASN A 599 -7.69 37.79 -6.79
C ASN A 599 -7.56 36.45 -7.55
N ILE A 600 -7.92 35.34 -6.90
CA ILE A 600 -7.86 34.00 -7.48
C ILE A 600 -9.18 33.68 -8.19
N ILE A 601 -9.09 33.35 -9.48
CA ILE A 601 -10.21 32.82 -10.24
C ILE A 601 -10.15 31.28 -10.15
N PRO A 602 -11.19 30.62 -9.61
CA PRO A 602 -11.21 29.16 -9.52
C PRO A 602 -11.05 28.51 -10.90
N ILE A 603 -10.16 27.52 -10.99
CA ILE A 603 -9.94 26.74 -12.21
C ILE A 603 -10.30 25.26 -11.98
N GLY A 604 -10.97 24.66 -12.96
CA GLY A 604 -11.30 23.24 -12.95
C GLY A 604 -10.03 22.38 -13.04
N VAL A 605 -10.02 21.23 -12.36
CA VAL A 605 -8.91 20.28 -12.43
C VAL A 605 -9.02 19.49 -13.73
N LYS A 606 -8.08 19.67 -14.65
CA LYS A 606 -7.93 18.79 -15.81
C LYS A 606 -6.92 17.69 -15.47
N LYS A 607 -7.40 16.47 -15.28
CA LYS A 607 -6.54 15.29 -15.07
C LYS A 607 -6.64 14.41 -16.31
N SER A 608 -5.51 14.08 -16.93
CA SER A 608 -5.48 13.18 -18.08
C SER A 608 -6.20 11.88 -17.73
N ILE A 609 -7.22 11.52 -18.52
CA ILE A 609 -7.75 10.16 -18.53
C ILE A 609 -6.68 9.36 -19.27
N ARG A 610 -5.84 8.60 -18.56
CA ARG A 610 -4.91 7.70 -19.27
C ARG A 610 -5.77 6.67 -19.99
N GLU A 611 -5.70 6.66 -21.32
CA GLU A 611 -6.47 5.76 -22.18
C GLU A 611 -5.95 4.34 -21.99
N MET A 612 -6.64 3.62 -21.12
CA MET A 612 -6.39 2.23 -20.83
C MET A 612 -7.41 1.41 -21.59
N ILE A 613 -6.94 0.83 -22.70
CA ILE A 613 -7.64 -0.07 -23.63
C ILE A 613 -8.64 0.64 -24.53
N ASP A 614 -8.32 0.71 -25.82
CA ASP A 614 -9.28 0.23 -26.81
C ASP A 614 -8.62 -0.36 -28.04
N GLY A 615 -9.10 -1.54 -28.41
CA GLY A 615 -8.92 -2.13 -29.72
C GLY A 615 -10.29 -2.35 -30.32
N VAL A 616 -10.39 -2.07 -31.64
CA VAL A 616 -11.50 -2.34 -32.59
C VAL A 616 -12.49 -1.16 -32.75
N TYR A 617 -12.70 -0.44 -33.86
CA TYR A 617 -12.27 -0.43 -35.29
C TYR A 617 -12.49 0.98 -35.88
N SER A 618 -11.59 1.46 -36.76
CA SER A 618 -11.92 2.06 -38.08
C SER A 618 -10.63 2.19 -38.92
N PRO A 619 -10.66 1.92 -40.24
CA PRO A 619 -9.47 1.66 -41.04
C PRO A 619 -8.88 2.90 -41.71
N GLN A 620 -7.57 2.80 -41.98
CA GLN A 620 -6.70 3.65 -42.82
C GLN A 620 -5.81 4.64 -42.06
N GLU A 621 -4.51 4.41 -42.27
CA GLU A 621 -3.36 5.32 -42.09
C GLU A 621 -2.78 5.51 -40.67
N ALA A 622 -1.90 4.57 -40.29
CA ALA A 622 -0.53 4.85 -39.79
C ALA A 622 0.09 3.58 -39.17
N ARG A 623 0.55 2.66 -40.02
CA ARG A 623 0.85 1.26 -39.64
C ARG A 623 2.26 0.99 -39.11
N GLU A 624 3.06 2.01 -38.77
CA GLU A 624 4.48 1.80 -38.41
C GLU A 624 4.91 2.43 -37.07
N THR A 625 4.07 3.25 -36.42
CA THR A 625 4.37 3.86 -35.10
C THR A 625 3.59 3.24 -33.93
N LEU A 626 2.66 2.30 -34.22
CA LEU A 626 1.70 1.75 -33.25
C LEU A 626 2.19 0.55 -32.42
N GLN A 627 3.22 -0.19 -32.83
CA GLN A 627 3.62 -1.41 -32.12
C GLN A 627 4.27 -1.15 -30.75
N VAL A 628 5.00 -0.05 -30.59
CA VAL A 628 5.65 0.32 -29.30
C VAL A 628 4.67 1.01 -28.34
N ALA A 629 3.68 1.75 -28.86
CA ALA A 629 2.68 2.45 -28.06
C ALA A 629 1.49 1.55 -27.62
N GLN A 630 1.15 0.52 -28.40
CA GLN A 630 0.08 -0.44 -28.07
C GLN A 630 0.43 -1.39 -26.91
N GLU A 631 1.71 -1.63 -26.66
CA GLU A 631 2.14 -2.45 -25.51
C GLU A 631 2.07 -1.65 -24.21
N ALA A 632 2.57 -0.41 -24.19
CA ALA A 632 2.54 0.47 -23.02
C ALA A 632 1.12 0.79 -22.50
N ALA A 633 0.11 0.83 -23.38
CA ALA A 633 -1.28 1.13 -23.02
C ALA A 633 -2.08 -0.09 -22.49
N LYS A 634 -1.63 -1.33 -22.74
CA LYS A 634 -2.24 -2.55 -22.18
C LYS A 634 -1.98 -2.72 -20.68
N PHE A 635 -0.91 -2.11 -20.20
CA PHE A 635 -0.29 -2.40 -18.91
C PHE A 635 -0.85 -1.57 -17.75
N GLU A 636 -1.23 -0.32 -18.01
CA GLU A 636 -1.85 0.52 -16.97
C GLU A 636 -3.29 0.04 -16.63
N ALA A 637 -3.97 -0.64 -17.57
CA ALA A 637 -5.39 -1.03 -17.52
C ALA A 637 -5.73 -2.25 -16.66
N MET A 638 -4.69 -2.98 -16.29
CA MET A 638 -4.83 -4.27 -15.65
C MET A 638 -5.01 -4.10 -14.14
N SER A 639 -5.93 -4.86 -13.55
CA SER A 639 -5.96 -5.02 -12.09
C SER A 639 -4.64 -5.56 -11.55
N GLU A 640 -4.31 -5.32 -10.28
CA GLU A 640 -3.10 -5.88 -9.63
C GLU A 640 -2.93 -7.39 -9.90
N LYS A 641 -4.03 -8.14 -9.96
CA LYS A 641 -4.04 -9.58 -10.25
C LYS A 641 -3.73 -9.89 -11.73
N GLN A 642 -4.27 -9.10 -12.67
CA GLN A 642 -3.95 -9.23 -14.09
C GLN A 642 -2.54 -8.74 -14.40
N VAL A 643 -2.06 -7.67 -13.75
CA VAL A 643 -0.69 -7.18 -13.84
C VAL A 643 0.27 -8.21 -13.26
N SER A 644 0.01 -8.75 -12.07
CA SER A 644 0.80 -9.84 -11.48
C SER A 644 0.87 -11.04 -12.43
N LYS A 645 -0.26 -11.41 -13.05
CA LYS A 645 -0.32 -12.48 -14.05
C LYS A 645 0.44 -12.14 -15.33
N GLU A 646 0.40 -10.89 -15.78
CA GLU A 646 1.07 -10.43 -16.99
C GLU A 646 2.57 -10.24 -16.77
N ILE A 647 2.99 -9.73 -15.60
CA ILE A 647 4.38 -9.74 -15.13
C ILE A 647 4.88 -11.18 -15.11
N LYS A 648 4.13 -12.13 -14.52
CA LYS A 648 4.50 -13.56 -14.55
C LYS A 648 4.56 -14.10 -15.97
N ARG A 649 3.64 -13.69 -16.87
CA ARG A 649 3.63 -14.09 -18.28
C ARG A 649 4.88 -13.56 -19.01
N LEU A 650 5.19 -12.28 -18.85
CA LEU A 650 6.34 -11.61 -19.46
C LEU A 650 7.66 -12.12 -18.86
N GLU A 651 7.74 -12.36 -17.55
CA GLU A 651 8.89 -12.99 -16.90
C GLU A 651 9.12 -14.39 -17.46
N LYS A 652 8.06 -15.20 -17.57
CA LYS A 652 8.15 -16.52 -18.20
C LYS A 652 8.59 -16.41 -19.66
N LEU A 653 7.99 -15.51 -20.44
CA LEU A 653 8.31 -15.28 -21.85
C LEU A 653 9.77 -14.81 -22.03
N MET A 654 10.23 -13.92 -21.17
CA MET A 654 11.61 -13.42 -21.11
C MET A 654 12.59 -14.57 -20.84
N VAL A 655 12.30 -15.40 -19.83
CA VAL A 655 13.10 -16.59 -19.49
C VAL A 655 13.09 -17.60 -20.62
N ASP A 656 11.95 -17.81 -21.29
CA ASP A 656 11.82 -18.72 -22.42
C ASP A 656 12.65 -18.22 -23.63
N HIS A 657 12.61 -16.92 -23.95
CA HIS A 657 13.48 -16.33 -24.97
C HIS A 657 14.96 -16.44 -24.62
N ALA A 658 15.33 -16.23 -23.35
CA ALA A 658 16.71 -16.40 -22.88
C ALA A 658 17.18 -17.85 -22.99
N LYS A 659 16.32 -18.83 -22.64
CA LYS A 659 16.60 -20.28 -22.81
C LYS A 659 16.77 -20.66 -24.28
N ASN A 660 16.03 -20.01 -25.18
CA ASN A 660 16.13 -20.21 -26.63
C ASN A 660 17.28 -19.43 -27.29
N LEU A 661 18.15 -18.78 -26.50
CA LEU A 661 19.28 -17.96 -26.98
C LEU A 661 18.85 -16.74 -27.82
N GLU A 662 17.59 -16.32 -27.71
CA GLU A 662 17.03 -15.15 -28.38
C GLU A 662 17.23 -13.88 -27.52
N PHE A 663 18.49 -13.53 -27.21
CA PHE A 663 18.83 -12.51 -26.22
C PHE A 663 18.26 -11.11 -26.55
N GLU A 664 18.14 -10.75 -27.83
CA GLU A 664 17.52 -9.48 -28.23
C GLU A 664 16.03 -9.42 -27.89
N LYS A 665 15.30 -10.52 -28.12
CA LYS A 665 13.88 -10.62 -27.74
C LYS A 665 13.72 -10.68 -26.23
N ALA A 666 14.60 -11.40 -25.54
CA ALA A 666 14.61 -11.42 -24.07
C ALA A 666 14.88 -10.02 -23.49
N ALA A 667 15.78 -9.25 -24.09
CA ALA A 667 16.02 -7.86 -23.71
C ALA A 667 14.82 -6.95 -24.00
N GLN A 668 14.15 -7.11 -25.14
CA GLN A 668 12.91 -6.38 -25.44
C GLN A 668 11.80 -6.68 -24.42
N VAL A 669 11.57 -7.96 -24.11
CA VAL A 669 10.58 -8.36 -23.11
C VAL A 669 10.98 -7.89 -21.70
N ARG A 670 12.28 -7.88 -21.37
CA ARG A 670 12.79 -7.28 -20.12
C ARG A 670 12.48 -5.78 -20.06
N ASP A 671 12.73 -5.05 -21.13
CA ASP A 671 12.51 -3.61 -21.18
C ASP A 671 11.00 -3.30 -21.11
N GLN A 672 10.15 -4.11 -21.76
CA GLN A 672 8.69 -4.07 -21.59
C GLN A 672 8.27 -4.37 -20.14
N LEU A 673 8.85 -5.40 -19.52
CA LEU A 673 8.60 -5.75 -18.11
C LEU A 673 9.00 -4.60 -17.18
N HIS A 674 10.12 -3.94 -17.48
CA HIS A 674 10.65 -2.82 -16.73
C HIS A 674 9.73 -1.59 -16.85
N VAL A 675 9.24 -1.30 -18.06
CA VAL A 675 8.26 -0.24 -18.30
C VAL A 675 6.96 -0.55 -17.56
N LEU A 676 6.45 -1.78 -17.63
CA LEU A 676 5.25 -2.21 -16.91
C LEU A 676 5.42 -2.08 -15.39
N LYS A 677 6.55 -2.54 -14.82
CA LYS A 677 6.87 -2.39 -13.40
C LYS A 677 6.99 -0.91 -13.01
N GLN A 678 7.60 -0.10 -13.88
CA GLN A 678 7.76 1.35 -13.67
C GLN A 678 6.43 2.12 -13.75
N GLN A 679 5.50 1.71 -14.61
CA GLN A 679 4.17 2.31 -14.69
C GLN A 679 3.30 1.97 -13.48
N LEU A 680 3.45 0.75 -12.93
CA LEU A 680 2.64 0.31 -11.79
C LEU A 680 3.20 0.75 -10.43
N PHE A 681 4.52 0.76 -10.29
CA PHE A 681 5.23 0.98 -9.03
C PHE A 681 6.17 2.20 -9.07
N GLY A 682 6.18 2.99 -10.15
CA GLY A 682 7.18 4.04 -10.38
C GLY A 682 8.57 3.47 -10.70
N ALA A 683 9.48 4.30 -11.20
CA ALA A 683 10.84 3.86 -11.59
C ALA A 683 11.56 3.23 -10.39
N PRO A 684 12.08 1.99 -10.41
CA PRO A 684 12.83 1.44 -9.29
C PRO A 684 13.87 2.46 -8.84
N GLY A 685 13.92 2.73 -7.53
CA GLY A 685 14.86 3.72 -7.01
C GLY A 685 16.23 3.25 -7.43
N THR A 686 17.01 4.12 -8.09
CA THR A 686 18.39 3.76 -8.30
C THR A 686 18.98 3.60 -6.92
N ASP A 687 19.34 2.36 -6.55
CA ASP A 687 20.28 2.14 -5.48
C ASP A 687 21.51 2.93 -5.91
N ASN A 688 21.64 4.15 -5.35
CA ASN A 688 22.76 5.04 -5.57
C ASN A 688 23.97 4.40 -4.88
N VAL A 689 24.46 3.29 -5.43
CA VAL A 689 25.83 2.87 -5.25
C VAL A 689 26.63 3.93 -5.97
N ALA A 690 27.12 4.91 -5.21
CA ALA A 690 27.92 5.99 -5.75
C ALA A 690 29.02 5.42 -6.65
N SER A 691 29.03 5.82 -7.91
CA SER A 691 30.15 5.56 -8.80
C SER A 691 31.41 6.14 -8.16
N ILE A 692 32.41 5.29 -7.87
CA ILE A 692 33.71 5.74 -7.33
C ILE A 692 34.53 6.46 -8.43
N LEU A 693 34.02 6.64 -9.64
CA LEU A 693 34.67 7.49 -10.65
C LEU A 693 34.35 8.97 -10.39
N GLY A 694 34.99 9.54 -9.37
CA GLY A 694 34.78 10.92 -8.95
C GLY A 694 35.70 11.43 -7.83
N LYS A 695 36.96 10.99 -7.79
CA LYS A 695 38.14 11.79 -7.38
C LYS A 695 39.43 11.05 -7.69
#